data_AF-N4UZR3-F1
#
_entry.id   AF-N4UZR3-F1
#
_cell.length_a   1.000
_cell.length_b   1.000
_cell.length_c   1.000
_cell.angle_alpha   90.00
_cell.angle_beta   90.00
_cell.angle_gamma   90.00
#
_symmetry.space_group_name_H-M   'P 1'
#
loop_
_entity.id
_entity.type
_entity.pdbx_description
1 polymer ?
#
loop_
_entity_poly.entity_id
_entity_poly.type
_entity_poly.pdbx_seq_one_letter_code
_entity_poly.pdbx_strand_id
1 'polypeptide(L)'
;MNNQASSLSACIELWKLTASEALRKIRADEMSVQEYAESLLERIKARDEDVKAWAYLDEKRVIQEARLLDEIPKKNRGPLHGLPIAVKDVIYTKDTKMGTYYCIDMPTQFNSPLYDGHFPETDAASVRILRHAGALIFGKTTTTEFAAIHVGPKTRNPHDLLRTPGGSSSGSGAAVADFQVPMALGTQTGGSLIRPASFNGIHGFKPTWNSVSREGQKIYALMYDTLGWYGRCVGDLVLLADIFGLQDDKDEEHAFQGIVGARFAICKTSIWPMAGPGTQDALARAADLLRSHGAEVHELELPSAFDDVPEWYRIGLHTEGRTSFLPEYRVGKDQIGQVLIEHVENSDNFTRKTQLMASDSLAAMRPVFDCIASQYAAIITPSVPDEAPVGLESTGSHVFCAMWSAKQGLHVPVLNVPGFRGDHGMPIGLSLVAPRYRDRHLLEVGKTVGQIFEAEGGWETKIELGKTTTTEFAAIHVGPKTRNPHDLLRTPGGSSSGSGAAVADFQVPMALGTQTGGSLIRPASFNGIHGFKPTWNSVSREGQKIYALMYDTLGWYGRCVGDLVLLADIFGLQDDKDEEHAFQGIVGARFAICKTSIWPMAGPGTQDALARAADLLRSHGAEVHELELPSAFDDVPEWYRIGLHTEGRTSFLPEYRVGKDQIGQVLIEHVENSDNFTRKTQLMASDSLAAMRPVFDCIASQYAAIITPSVPDEAPNEENLCIVVRNSFLLGPVLDAFVHPEV
;
A
#
# COMPACT_ATOMS: atom_id res chain seq x y z
N MET A 1 60.21 -9.36 7.31
CA MET A 1 58.80 -9.17 7.70
C MET A 1 58.38 -7.80 7.20
N ASN A 2 57.72 -7.68 6.03
CA ASN A 2 57.23 -6.37 5.55
C ASN A 2 56.10 -6.45 4.48
N ASN A 3 55.42 -7.60 4.34
CA ASN A 3 54.36 -7.83 3.34
C ASN A 3 52.92 -7.87 3.91
N GLN A 4 52.70 -7.43 5.15
CA GLN A 4 51.38 -7.37 5.79
C GLN A 4 50.86 -5.93 6.00
N ALA A 5 51.64 -4.91 5.65
CA ALA A 5 51.22 -3.50 5.78
C ALA A 5 50.41 -3.01 4.56
N SER A 6 50.61 -3.58 3.37
CA SER A 6 50.00 -3.10 2.12
C SER A 6 48.60 -3.67 1.83
N SER A 7 48.13 -4.67 2.59
CA SER A 7 46.77 -5.18 2.49
C SER A 7 45.77 -4.34 3.30
N LEU A 8 46.22 -3.70 4.40
CA LEU A 8 45.37 -2.82 5.21
C LEU A 8 45.04 -1.49 4.51
N SER A 9 45.91 -1.01 3.62
CA SER A 9 45.58 0.07 2.68
C SER A 9 44.74 -0.38 1.48
N ALA A 10 44.44 -1.68 1.36
CA ALA A 10 43.65 -2.26 0.26
C ALA A 10 42.17 -2.48 0.63
N CYS A 11 41.75 -2.17 1.86
CA CYS A 11 40.34 -1.98 2.24
C CYS A 11 39.79 -0.68 1.61
N ILE A 12 39.80 -0.62 0.27
CA ILE A 12 39.56 0.57 -0.54
C ILE A 12 38.07 0.86 -0.60
N GLU A 13 37.58 1.63 0.38
CA GLU A 13 36.32 2.38 0.35
C GLU A 13 35.11 1.60 -0.20
N LEU A 14 35.03 0.28 0.03
CA LEU A 14 34.04 -0.59 -0.62
C LEU A 14 32.62 -0.13 -0.29
N TRP A 15 32.41 0.41 0.92
CA TRP A 15 31.19 1.09 1.36
C TRP A 15 30.67 2.18 0.40
N LYS A 16 31.47 2.73 -0.53
CA LYS A 16 31.02 3.66 -1.58
C LYS A 16 30.26 2.99 -2.73
N LEU A 17 30.60 1.74 -3.07
CA LEU A 17 30.02 1.00 -4.20
C LEU A 17 28.49 0.98 -4.15
N THR A 18 27.85 1.18 -5.30
CA THR A 18 26.39 1.00 -5.44
C THR A 18 25.98 -0.45 -5.20
N ALA A 19 24.68 -0.67 -4.97
CA ALA A 19 24.14 -2.02 -4.84
C ALA A 19 24.43 -2.85 -6.09
N SER A 20 24.29 -2.22 -7.26
CA SER A 20 24.53 -2.78 -8.58
C SER A 20 25.99 -3.21 -8.79
N GLU A 21 26.95 -2.38 -8.38
CA GLU A 21 28.38 -2.71 -8.49
C GLU A 21 28.83 -3.75 -7.46
N ALA A 22 28.38 -3.64 -6.22
CA ALA A 22 28.70 -4.60 -5.17
C ALA A 22 28.17 -5.99 -5.53
N LEU A 23 26.92 -6.09 -5.98
CA LEU A 23 26.32 -7.34 -6.46
C LEU A 23 27.05 -7.89 -7.69
N ARG A 24 27.51 -7.03 -8.62
CA ARG A 24 28.35 -7.44 -9.76
C ARG A 24 29.66 -8.05 -9.27
N LYS A 25 30.35 -7.40 -8.33
CA LYS A 25 31.63 -7.87 -7.77
C LYS A 25 31.48 -9.19 -6.99
N ILE A 26 30.46 -9.31 -6.16
CA ILE A 26 30.14 -10.55 -5.40
C ILE A 26 29.82 -11.71 -6.34
N ARG A 27 29.03 -11.49 -7.41
CA ARG A 27 28.75 -12.52 -8.43
C ARG A 27 30.02 -12.97 -9.19
N ALA A 28 30.98 -12.08 -9.37
CA ALA A 28 32.25 -12.36 -10.03
C ALA A 28 33.30 -13.06 -9.14
N ASP A 29 33.09 -13.12 -7.81
CA ASP A 29 34.14 -13.33 -6.79
C ASP A 29 35.28 -12.28 -6.86
N GLU A 30 35.00 -11.05 -7.30
CA GLU A 30 35.92 -9.91 -7.17
C GLU A 30 35.97 -9.35 -5.73
N MET A 31 35.04 -9.77 -4.87
CA MET A 31 34.81 -9.29 -3.51
C MET A 31 33.91 -10.30 -2.78
N SER A 32 34.22 -10.67 -1.54
CA SER A 32 33.34 -11.50 -0.70
C SER A 32 32.21 -10.71 -0.06
N VAL A 33 31.18 -11.42 0.43
CA VAL A 33 30.08 -10.83 1.20
C VAL A 33 30.62 -10.30 2.54
N GLN A 34 31.54 -11.03 3.18
CA GLN A 34 32.21 -10.59 4.41
C GLN A 34 32.97 -9.27 4.22
N GLU A 35 33.84 -9.15 3.21
CA GLU A 35 34.65 -7.93 3.01
C GLU A 35 33.78 -6.68 2.80
N TYR A 36 32.67 -6.81 2.08
CA TYR A 36 31.74 -5.69 1.87
C TYR A 36 30.96 -5.34 3.14
N ALA A 37 30.50 -6.35 3.89
CA ALA A 37 29.82 -6.16 5.16
C ALA A 37 30.74 -5.51 6.22
N GLU A 38 32.01 -5.94 6.30
CA GLU A 38 33.02 -5.34 7.19
C GLU A 38 33.25 -3.86 6.84
N SER A 39 33.39 -3.53 5.55
CA SER A 39 33.58 -2.14 5.10
C SER A 39 32.37 -1.22 5.40
N LEU A 40 31.14 -1.74 5.32
CA LEU A 40 29.93 -1.01 5.71
C LEU A 40 29.83 -0.83 7.24
N LEU A 41 30.20 -1.84 8.03
CA LEU A 41 30.27 -1.72 9.50
C LEU A 41 31.35 -0.73 9.95
N GLU A 42 32.49 -0.65 9.27
CA GLU A 42 33.49 0.41 9.50
C GLU A 42 32.92 1.80 9.20
N ARG A 43 32.17 1.95 8.10
CA ARG A 43 31.51 3.21 7.75
C ARG A 43 30.48 3.62 8.81
N ILE A 44 29.71 2.68 9.35
CA ILE A 44 28.74 2.91 10.43
C ILE A 44 29.46 3.33 11.72
N LYS A 45 30.50 2.62 12.15
CA LYS A 45 31.30 2.97 13.34
C LYS A 45 31.87 4.38 13.30
N ALA A 46 32.27 4.83 12.11
CA ALA A 46 32.84 6.16 11.91
C ALA A 46 31.78 7.29 11.85
N ARG A 47 30.47 6.99 11.91
CA ARG A 47 29.42 7.97 11.57
C ARG A 47 28.11 7.88 12.34
N ASP A 48 27.65 6.72 12.78
CA ASP A 48 26.28 6.64 13.30
C ASP A 48 26.12 7.20 14.72
N GLU A 49 27.23 7.45 15.43
CA GLU A 49 27.21 8.32 16.61
C GLU A 49 26.73 9.75 16.28
N ASP A 50 26.99 10.25 15.07
CA ASP A 50 26.43 11.50 14.56
C ASP A 50 25.02 11.33 13.99
N VAL A 51 24.87 10.37 13.07
CA VAL A 51 23.71 10.25 12.15
C VAL A 51 22.52 9.53 12.79
N LYS A 52 22.76 8.51 13.62
CA LYS A 52 21.75 7.74 14.39
C LYS A 52 20.65 7.13 13.52
N ALA A 53 21.03 6.45 12.44
CA ALA A 53 20.14 5.86 11.45
C ALA A 53 19.56 4.50 11.85
N TRP A 54 20.22 3.76 12.75
CA TRP A 54 19.79 2.41 13.13
C TRP A 54 18.97 2.40 14.42
N ALA A 55 17.85 1.67 14.40
CA ALA A 55 17.08 1.29 15.59
C ALA A 55 17.62 -0.01 16.20
N TYR A 56 18.10 -0.94 15.36
CA TYR A 56 18.77 -2.16 15.78
C TYR A 56 19.84 -2.57 14.76
N LEU A 57 21.04 -2.89 15.25
CA LEU A 57 22.15 -3.43 14.48
C LEU A 57 22.97 -4.37 15.37
N ASP A 58 23.21 -5.60 14.91
CA ASP A 58 24.18 -6.53 15.51
C ASP A 58 25.28 -6.83 14.49
N GLU A 59 26.48 -6.33 14.75
CA GLU A 59 27.67 -6.54 13.93
C GLU A 59 28.07 -8.02 13.80
N LYS A 60 27.96 -8.79 14.89
CA LYS A 60 28.38 -10.18 14.95
C LYS A 60 27.44 -11.03 14.11
N ARG A 61 26.13 -10.77 14.21
CA ARG A 61 25.11 -11.35 13.34
C ARG A 61 25.40 -11.04 11.87
N VAL A 62 25.62 -9.76 11.53
CA VAL A 62 25.91 -9.33 10.15
C VAL A 62 27.12 -10.06 9.57
N ILE A 63 28.22 -10.16 10.31
CA ILE A 63 29.44 -10.88 9.86
C ILE A 63 29.25 -12.41 9.84
N GLN A 64 28.44 -12.97 10.74
CA GLN A 64 28.11 -14.39 10.72
C GLN A 64 27.23 -14.74 9.51
N GLU A 65 26.19 -13.97 9.22
CA GLU A 65 25.34 -14.15 8.04
C GLU A 65 26.14 -13.93 6.75
N ALA A 66 27.03 -12.93 6.68
CA ALA A 66 27.91 -12.70 5.54
C ALA A 66 28.82 -13.91 5.23
N ARG A 67 29.48 -14.48 6.25
CA ARG A 67 30.30 -15.70 6.10
C ARG A 67 29.50 -16.90 5.60
N LEU A 68 28.31 -17.11 6.16
CA LEU A 68 27.41 -18.19 5.74
C LEU A 68 26.92 -18.01 4.31
N LEU A 69 26.80 -16.76 3.82
CA LEU A 69 26.51 -16.47 2.41
C LEU A 69 27.73 -16.79 1.51
N ASP A 70 28.94 -16.39 1.90
CA ASP A 70 30.16 -16.71 1.13
C ASP A 70 30.36 -18.22 0.92
N GLU A 71 30.03 -19.04 1.92
CA GLU A 71 30.02 -20.52 1.84
C GLU A 71 29.03 -21.11 0.81
N ILE A 72 28.02 -20.36 0.34
CA ILE A 72 27.02 -20.87 -0.60
C ILE A 72 27.65 -21.07 -2.00
N PRO A 73 27.63 -22.29 -2.57
CA PRO A 73 28.17 -22.55 -3.91
C PRO A 73 27.44 -21.74 -4.98
N LYS A 74 28.16 -21.19 -5.97
CA LYS A 74 27.61 -20.28 -7.01
C LYS A 74 26.28 -20.71 -7.64
N LYS A 75 26.11 -21.99 -7.96
CA LYS A 75 24.87 -22.55 -8.54
C LYS A 75 23.63 -22.48 -7.63
N ASN A 76 23.82 -22.19 -6.35
CA ASN A 76 22.77 -22.01 -5.33
C ASN A 76 22.64 -20.54 -4.88
N ARG A 77 23.45 -19.61 -5.42
CA ARG A 77 23.40 -18.18 -5.04
C ARG A 77 22.21 -17.50 -5.72
N GLY A 78 21.32 -16.90 -4.92
CA GLY A 78 20.15 -16.17 -5.41
C GLY A 78 20.49 -14.85 -6.12
N PRO A 79 19.51 -14.20 -6.77
CA PRO A 79 19.74 -13.01 -7.58
C PRO A 79 20.21 -11.77 -6.78
N LEU A 80 19.94 -11.66 -5.48
CA LEU A 80 20.49 -10.62 -4.59
C LEU A 80 21.56 -11.15 -3.65
N HIS A 81 22.19 -12.28 -3.97
CA HIS A 81 23.12 -12.96 -3.07
C HIS A 81 24.19 -12.02 -2.47
N GLY A 82 24.21 -11.93 -1.13
CA GLY A 82 25.16 -11.12 -0.38
C GLY A 82 24.82 -9.64 -0.30
N LEU A 83 23.81 -9.14 -1.00
CA LEU A 83 23.55 -7.70 -1.09
C LEU A 83 22.99 -7.17 0.26
N PRO A 84 23.65 -6.19 0.91
CA PRO A 84 23.17 -5.58 2.15
C PRO A 84 21.95 -4.70 1.94
N ILE A 85 20.86 -4.97 2.67
CA ILE A 85 19.62 -4.18 2.64
C ILE A 85 19.18 -3.84 4.07
N ALA A 86 19.00 -2.56 4.36
CA ALA A 86 18.40 -2.10 5.61
C ALA A 86 16.86 -2.12 5.54
N VAL A 87 16.20 -2.30 6.69
CA VAL A 87 14.73 -2.40 6.77
C VAL A 87 14.21 -1.35 7.74
N LYS A 88 13.25 -0.50 7.33
CA LYS A 88 12.56 0.42 8.26
C LYS A 88 11.89 -0.34 9.39
N ASP A 89 11.97 0.17 10.63
CA ASP A 89 11.40 -0.50 11.81
C ASP A 89 9.85 -0.42 11.93
N VAL A 90 9.15 -0.48 10.80
CA VAL A 90 7.71 -0.79 10.73
C VAL A 90 7.41 -2.01 9.86
N ILE A 91 8.45 -2.77 9.51
CA ILE A 91 8.41 -3.95 8.67
C ILE A 91 8.96 -5.12 9.51
N TYR A 92 8.18 -6.19 9.62
CA TYR A 92 8.52 -7.34 10.45
C TYR A 92 9.71 -8.16 9.92
N THR A 93 10.50 -8.62 10.88
CA THR A 93 11.69 -9.46 10.70
C THR A 93 11.65 -10.59 11.73
N LYS A 94 11.81 -11.85 11.30
CA LYS A 94 11.65 -13.07 12.11
C LYS A 94 12.71 -14.12 11.82
N ASP A 95 12.89 -15.02 12.79
CA ASP A 95 13.57 -16.33 12.75
C ASP A 95 13.07 -17.21 11.60
N THR A 96 13.57 -16.92 10.41
CA THR A 96 13.39 -17.74 9.22
C THR A 96 14.61 -18.64 9.05
N LYS A 97 14.47 -19.87 9.55
CA LYS A 97 15.39 -20.98 9.29
C LYS A 97 15.52 -21.25 7.79
N MET A 98 16.52 -20.64 7.16
CA MET A 98 16.85 -20.84 5.76
C MET A 98 17.63 -22.15 5.58
N GLY A 99 16.88 -23.24 5.46
CA GLY A 99 17.40 -24.59 5.25
C GLY A 99 18.04 -25.16 6.54
N THR A 100 19.36 -25.30 6.54
CA THR A 100 20.14 -25.80 7.69
C THR A 100 20.57 -24.72 8.66
N TYR A 101 20.36 -23.43 8.34
CA TYR A 101 20.94 -22.31 9.07
C TYR A 101 19.86 -21.48 9.79
N TYR A 102 20.27 -20.87 10.90
CA TYR A 102 19.49 -19.89 11.65
C TYR A 102 20.03 -18.48 11.34
N CYS A 103 19.14 -17.54 11.06
CA CYS A 103 19.42 -16.13 11.36
C CYS A 103 19.18 -15.89 12.86
N ILE A 104 19.73 -14.82 13.42
CA ILE A 104 19.52 -14.45 14.84
C ILE A 104 18.90 -13.07 14.82
N ASP A 105 17.64 -12.93 15.23
CA ASP A 105 16.82 -11.89 14.61
C ASP A 105 16.81 -10.51 15.27
N MET A 106 16.16 -9.60 14.56
CA MET A 106 16.01 -8.21 14.89
C MET A 106 14.57 -7.95 15.36
N PRO A 107 14.35 -7.13 16.40
CA PRO A 107 13.02 -6.77 16.85
C PRO A 107 12.28 -5.92 15.81
N THR A 108 10.99 -5.63 16.05
CA THR A 108 10.25 -4.57 15.35
C THR A 108 9.41 -3.79 16.35
N GLN A 109 9.88 -2.61 16.72
CA GLN A 109 9.42 -1.82 17.87
C GLN A 109 8.57 -0.61 17.47
N PHE A 110 8.43 -0.33 16.17
CA PHE A 110 7.63 0.77 15.61
C PHE A 110 8.00 2.19 16.10
N ASN A 111 9.13 2.34 16.81
CA ASN A 111 9.47 3.52 17.61
C ASN A 111 8.35 3.88 18.63
N SER A 112 7.68 2.89 19.25
CA SER A 112 6.66 3.08 20.29
C SER A 112 6.95 2.24 21.54
N PRO A 113 6.81 2.78 22.76
CA PRO A 113 7.03 2.04 24.01
C PRO A 113 6.19 0.76 24.15
N LEU A 114 5.00 0.71 23.53
CA LEU A 114 4.12 -0.47 23.52
C LEU A 114 4.78 -1.73 22.93
N TYR A 115 5.83 -1.57 22.11
CA TYR A 115 6.48 -2.64 21.38
C TYR A 115 7.98 -2.75 21.71
N ASP A 116 8.44 -2.18 22.82
CA ASP A 116 9.84 -2.33 23.23
C ASP A 116 10.20 -3.79 23.51
N GLY A 117 11.21 -4.28 22.80
CA GLY A 117 11.60 -5.70 22.82
C GLY A 117 10.66 -6.65 22.06
N HIS A 118 9.74 -6.16 21.22
CA HIS A 118 8.87 -7.00 20.40
C HIS A 118 9.64 -7.68 19.25
N PHE A 119 9.61 -9.02 19.20
CA PHE A 119 10.16 -9.84 18.11
C PHE A 119 9.01 -10.54 17.35
N PRO A 120 8.75 -10.18 16.08
CA PRO A 120 7.64 -10.74 15.30
C PRO A 120 7.76 -12.24 15.02
N GLU A 121 6.62 -12.94 14.99
CA GLU A 121 6.53 -14.35 14.58
C GLU A 121 6.41 -14.58 13.05
N THR A 122 6.51 -13.54 12.20
CA THR A 122 6.69 -13.70 10.75
C THR A 122 7.62 -12.65 10.16
N ASP A 123 8.40 -13.01 9.13
CA ASP A 123 9.01 -12.01 8.25
C ASP A 123 7.88 -11.33 7.47
N ALA A 124 8.04 -10.04 7.17
CA ALA A 124 7.17 -9.37 6.21
C ALA A 124 7.31 -10.00 4.82
N ALA A 125 6.27 -9.92 3.99
CA ALA A 125 6.29 -10.50 2.64
C ALA A 125 7.45 -9.99 1.79
N SER A 126 7.83 -8.72 1.96
CA SER A 126 9.01 -8.12 1.32
C SER A 126 10.32 -8.72 1.85
N VAL A 127 10.53 -8.78 3.16
CA VAL A 127 11.74 -9.36 3.78
C VAL A 127 11.91 -10.83 3.39
N ARG A 128 10.84 -11.61 3.39
CA ARG A 128 10.84 -13.03 2.99
C ARG A 128 11.28 -13.22 1.53
N ILE A 129 10.84 -12.35 0.60
CA ILE A 129 11.33 -12.34 -0.80
C ILE A 129 12.84 -12.02 -0.82
N LEU A 130 13.28 -10.98 -0.08
CA LEU A 130 14.69 -10.56 -0.09
C LEU A 130 15.64 -11.63 0.48
N ARG A 131 15.27 -12.27 1.60
CA ARG A 131 16.02 -13.40 2.17
C ARG A 131 16.11 -14.57 1.18
N HIS A 132 15.00 -14.94 0.54
CA HIS A 132 15.01 -16.01 -0.49
C HIS A 132 15.85 -15.63 -1.72
N ALA A 133 15.85 -14.36 -2.12
CA ALA A 133 16.75 -13.84 -3.16
C ALA A 133 18.24 -13.85 -2.75
N GLY A 134 18.56 -14.15 -1.49
CA GLY A 134 19.91 -14.24 -0.94
C GLY A 134 20.46 -12.93 -0.36
N ALA A 135 19.62 -11.90 -0.18
CA ALA A 135 20.05 -10.62 0.36
C ALA A 135 20.43 -10.72 1.84
N LEU A 136 21.46 -9.96 2.23
CA LEU A 136 21.89 -9.80 3.61
C LEU A 136 21.03 -8.71 4.28
N ILE A 137 20.02 -9.12 5.05
CA ILE A 137 19.16 -8.17 5.77
C ILE A 137 19.97 -7.57 6.92
N PHE A 138 20.38 -6.31 6.79
CA PHE A 138 21.55 -5.78 7.50
C PHE A 138 21.23 -5.21 8.89
N GLY A 139 20.04 -4.65 9.08
CA GLY A 139 19.62 -4.06 10.35
C GLY A 139 18.28 -3.33 10.24
N LYS A 140 17.75 -2.87 11.38
CA LYS A 140 16.53 -2.06 11.43
C LYS A 140 16.88 -0.58 11.48
N THR A 141 16.28 0.22 10.61
CA THR A 141 16.48 1.67 10.53
C THR A 141 15.34 2.42 11.18
N THR A 142 15.64 3.57 11.79
CA THR A 142 14.69 4.35 12.59
C THR A 142 13.48 4.82 11.79
N THR A 143 12.36 4.94 12.51
CA THR A 143 11.09 5.46 12.02
C THR A 143 10.56 6.51 12.99
N THR A 144 9.62 7.36 12.56
CA THR A 144 8.70 7.99 13.54
C THR A 144 7.71 6.96 14.06
N GLU A 145 7.12 7.20 15.23
CA GLU A 145 6.17 6.28 15.88
C GLU A 145 5.06 5.81 14.92
N PHE A 146 4.92 4.48 14.76
CA PHE A 146 4.05 3.78 13.82
C PHE A 146 4.10 4.30 12.37
N ALA A 147 5.21 4.92 11.97
CA ALA A 147 5.37 5.68 10.73
C ALA A 147 4.38 6.86 10.54
N ALA A 148 3.63 7.25 11.58
CA ALA A 148 2.48 8.14 11.52
C ALA A 148 2.72 9.53 12.13
N ILE A 149 3.43 9.64 13.26
CA ILE A 149 3.65 10.95 13.90
C ILE A 149 4.66 11.81 13.14
N HIS A 150 4.55 13.13 13.27
CA HIS A 150 5.40 14.10 12.57
C HIS A 150 6.74 14.41 13.25
N VAL A 151 6.85 14.19 14.57
CA VAL A 151 8.09 14.37 15.36
C VAL A 151 9.13 13.34 14.93
N GLY A 152 10.37 13.76 14.67
CA GLY A 152 11.45 12.90 14.20
C GLY A 152 12.03 11.97 15.28
N PRO A 153 12.60 10.80 14.90
CA PRO A 153 13.52 10.09 15.78
C PRO A 153 14.82 10.89 15.96
N LYS A 154 15.73 10.39 16.79
CA LYS A 154 17.05 11.01 17.07
C LYS A 154 18.00 11.08 15.85
N THR A 155 17.56 10.61 14.69
CA THR A 155 18.31 10.56 13.43
C THR A 155 18.46 11.95 12.83
N ARG A 156 19.64 12.23 12.29
CA ARG A 156 20.01 13.54 11.71
C ARG A 156 20.30 13.41 10.22
N ASN A 157 20.18 14.52 9.49
CA ASN A 157 20.60 14.59 8.11
C ASN A 157 22.14 14.44 8.03
N PRO A 158 22.69 13.55 7.19
CA PRO A 158 24.14 13.33 7.17
C PRO A 158 24.94 14.48 6.55
N HIS A 159 24.28 15.39 5.82
CA HIS A 159 24.89 16.59 5.22
C HIS A 159 24.93 17.78 6.19
N ASP A 160 23.96 17.88 7.10
CA ASP A 160 23.91 18.87 8.19
C ASP A 160 23.27 18.25 9.43
N LEU A 161 24.08 17.98 10.45
CA LEU A 161 23.65 17.31 11.68
C LEU A 161 22.67 18.13 12.55
N LEU A 162 22.42 19.39 12.22
CA LEU A 162 21.40 20.23 12.84
C LEU A 162 20.03 20.10 12.15
N ARG A 163 19.94 19.45 10.99
CA ARG A 163 18.71 19.32 10.19
C ARG A 163 18.08 17.93 10.27
N THR A 164 16.77 17.90 10.02
CA THR A 164 16.00 16.66 9.93
C THR A 164 16.38 15.87 8.67
N PRO A 165 16.54 14.53 8.74
CA PRO A 165 16.65 13.68 7.56
C PRO A 165 15.29 13.51 6.86
N GLY A 166 14.22 14.13 7.38
CA GLY A 166 12.85 13.87 6.97
C GLY A 166 12.32 12.57 7.60
N GLY A 167 11.21 12.07 7.09
CA GLY A 167 10.57 10.87 7.61
C GLY A 167 9.21 10.59 6.98
N SER A 168 8.47 9.60 7.42
CA SER A 168 8.75 8.75 8.60
C SER A 168 9.81 7.67 8.39
N SER A 169 10.31 7.43 7.18
CA SER A 169 11.42 6.47 6.93
C SER A 169 12.81 7.11 7.14
N SER A 170 13.00 7.74 8.29
CA SER A 170 14.11 8.65 8.60
C SER A 170 15.49 7.99 8.51
N GLY A 171 15.70 6.91 9.25
CA GLY A 171 16.97 6.18 9.25
C GLY A 171 17.26 5.51 7.91
N SER A 172 16.23 5.06 7.22
CA SER A 172 16.34 4.38 5.92
C SER A 172 16.92 5.32 4.84
N GLY A 173 16.51 6.59 4.84
CA GLY A 173 17.07 7.62 3.96
C GLY A 173 18.48 8.05 4.39
N ALA A 174 18.67 8.33 5.68
CA ALA A 174 19.97 8.77 6.22
C ALA A 174 21.08 7.72 6.03
N ALA A 175 20.81 6.43 6.25
CA ALA A 175 21.79 5.35 6.11
C ALA A 175 22.27 5.16 4.66
N VAL A 176 21.39 5.32 3.66
CA VAL A 176 21.78 5.23 2.24
C VAL A 176 22.61 6.45 1.83
N ALA A 177 22.21 7.65 2.24
CA ALA A 177 22.89 8.90 1.93
C ALA A 177 24.25 9.08 2.64
N ASP A 178 24.38 8.56 3.85
CA ASP A 178 25.66 8.52 4.58
C ASP A 178 26.54 7.33 4.17
N PHE A 179 26.14 6.58 3.13
CA PHE A 179 26.83 5.41 2.58
C PHE A 179 26.98 4.21 3.55
N GLN A 180 26.23 4.21 4.66
CA GLN A 180 26.22 3.12 5.65
C GLN A 180 25.60 1.81 5.14
N VAL A 181 24.72 1.90 4.13
CA VAL A 181 24.12 0.76 3.42
C VAL A 181 23.90 1.15 1.95
N PRO A 182 23.94 0.24 0.96
CA PRO A 182 23.66 0.59 -0.44
C PRO A 182 22.16 0.74 -0.73
N MET A 183 21.29 0.01 -0.02
CA MET A 183 19.83 0.07 -0.20
C MET A 183 19.08 -0.03 1.13
N ALA A 184 17.88 0.54 1.17
CA ALA A 184 16.97 0.41 2.32
C ALA A 184 15.50 0.33 1.89
N LEU A 185 14.70 -0.49 2.57
CA LEU A 185 13.24 -0.47 2.47
C LEU A 185 12.66 0.67 3.33
N GLY A 186 11.62 1.32 2.82
CA GLY A 186 10.84 2.33 3.53
C GLY A 186 9.34 2.24 3.21
N THR A 187 8.54 3.12 3.80
CA THR A 187 7.09 3.17 3.56
C THR A 187 6.61 4.60 3.32
N GLN A 188 5.58 4.77 2.49
CA GLN A 188 5.00 6.07 2.14
C GLN A 188 3.47 6.02 2.29
N THR A 189 2.94 6.85 3.19
CA THR A 189 1.49 7.11 3.36
C THR A 189 1.12 8.47 2.77
N GLY A 190 1.78 9.55 3.22
CA GLY A 190 1.65 10.92 2.68
C GLY A 190 2.89 11.50 2.01
N GLY A 191 4.08 11.00 2.37
CA GLY A 191 5.36 11.43 1.77
C GLY A 191 6.58 10.80 2.42
N SER A 192 6.41 9.65 3.05
CA SER A 192 7.36 9.09 4.03
C SER A 192 8.57 8.38 3.43
N LEU A 193 8.72 8.39 2.10
CA LEU A 193 9.87 7.92 1.33
C LEU A 193 10.46 9.03 0.44
N ILE A 194 9.63 9.77 -0.28
CA ILE A 194 10.06 10.79 -1.26
C ILE A 194 10.64 12.04 -0.59
N ARG A 195 10.04 12.51 0.51
CA ARG A 195 10.58 13.64 1.30
C ARG A 195 11.97 13.34 1.89
N PRO A 196 12.19 12.23 2.62
CA PRO A 196 13.53 11.83 3.03
C PRO A 196 14.48 11.51 1.86
N ALA A 197 14.00 11.00 0.71
CA ALA A 197 14.87 10.84 -0.47
C ALA A 197 15.43 12.19 -0.95
N SER A 198 14.57 13.21 -1.06
CA SER A 198 14.95 14.58 -1.39
C SER A 198 15.88 15.21 -0.35
N PHE A 199 15.47 15.24 0.93
CA PHE A 199 16.24 15.88 2.01
C PHE A 199 17.63 15.28 2.24
N ASN A 200 17.85 14.00 1.93
CA ASN A 200 19.17 13.37 2.03
C ASN A 200 19.90 13.26 0.67
N GLY A 201 19.33 13.78 -0.43
CA GLY A 201 19.98 13.84 -1.75
C GLY A 201 20.21 12.49 -2.41
N ILE A 202 19.23 11.58 -2.36
CA ILE A 202 19.31 10.21 -2.88
C ILE A 202 18.10 9.80 -3.74
N HIS A 203 18.26 8.70 -4.46
CA HIS A 203 17.18 8.08 -5.23
C HIS A 203 16.21 7.33 -4.30
N GLY A 204 14.91 7.56 -4.49
CA GLY A 204 13.86 6.89 -3.73
C GLY A 204 12.62 6.63 -4.59
N PHE A 205 12.15 5.38 -4.60
CA PHE A 205 11.08 4.93 -5.49
C PHE A 205 9.87 4.39 -4.70
N LYS A 206 8.71 5.03 -4.92
CA LYS A 206 7.40 4.54 -4.49
C LYS A 206 6.72 3.93 -5.72
N PRO A 207 6.59 2.59 -5.82
CA PRO A 207 5.85 1.96 -6.92
C PRO A 207 4.37 2.34 -6.93
N THR A 208 3.65 1.92 -7.98
CA THR A 208 2.18 1.96 -8.01
C THR A 208 1.63 1.26 -6.76
N TRP A 209 0.62 1.85 -6.14
CA TRP A 209 -0.01 1.32 -4.93
C TRP A 209 -0.52 -0.11 -5.18
N ASN A 210 -0.23 -1.04 -4.26
CA ASN A 210 -0.53 -2.47 -4.36
C ASN A 210 0.14 -3.23 -5.54
N SER A 211 1.22 -2.71 -6.12
CA SER A 211 2.13 -3.52 -6.98
C SER A 211 3.13 -4.36 -6.18
N VAL A 212 3.29 -4.11 -4.88
CA VAL A 212 4.11 -4.92 -3.95
C VAL A 212 3.32 -5.18 -2.66
N SER A 213 3.42 -6.40 -2.13
CA SER A 213 2.71 -6.80 -0.91
C SER A 213 3.24 -6.06 0.33
N ARG A 214 2.31 -5.71 1.23
CA ARG A 214 2.53 -5.00 2.50
C ARG A 214 2.27 -5.87 3.73
N GLU A 215 2.08 -7.17 3.54
CA GLU A 215 1.91 -8.12 4.62
C GLU A 215 3.13 -8.11 5.57
N GLY A 216 2.88 -7.97 6.87
CA GLY A 216 3.92 -7.78 7.88
C GLY A 216 4.53 -6.37 7.93
N GLN A 217 3.92 -5.39 7.27
CA GLN A 217 4.14 -3.97 7.55
C GLN A 217 3.07 -3.49 8.55
N LYS A 218 3.40 -2.59 9.48
CA LYS A 218 2.36 -1.84 10.22
C LYS A 218 1.50 -1.07 9.22
N ILE A 219 0.20 -1.15 9.41
CA ILE A 219 -0.77 -0.35 8.66
C ILE A 219 -1.10 0.89 9.48
N TYR A 220 -0.93 2.07 8.86
CA TYR A 220 -1.48 3.33 9.33
C TYR A 220 -2.79 3.59 8.58
N ALA A 221 -2.73 3.62 7.24
CA ALA A 221 -3.90 3.86 6.41
C ALA A 221 -3.78 2.99 5.15
N LEU A 222 -4.57 1.91 5.11
CA LEU A 222 -4.43 0.79 4.18
C LEU A 222 -4.55 1.21 2.70
N MET A 223 -5.38 2.20 2.40
CA MET A 223 -5.54 2.75 1.04
C MET A 223 -4.37 3.65 0.59
N TYR A 224 -3.40 3.91 1.46
CA TYR A 224 -2.36 4.94 1.26
C TYR A 224 -0.97 4.32 1.36
N ASP A 225 -0.75 3.54 2.43
CA ASP A 225 0.51 2.90 2.73
C ASP A 225 1.06 2.15 1.52
N THR A 226 2.23 2.54 1.06
CA THR A 226 2.94 1.91 -0.06
C THR A 226 4.35 1.58 0.39
N LEU A 227 4.76 0.31 0.24
CA LEU A 227 6.16 -0.09 0.41
C LEU A 227 6.97 0.52 -0.73
N GLY A 228 8.10 1.13 -0.40
CA GLY A 228 9.06 1.66 -1.38
C GLY A 228 10.48 1.42 -0.92
N TRP A 229 11.45 1.85 -1.71
CA TRP A 229 12.86 1.65 -1.40
C TRP A 229 13.75 2.79 -1.88
N TYR A 230 14.90 2.86 -1.23
CA TYR A 230 16.00 3.75 -1.58
C TYR A 230 17.12 2.97 -2.24
N GLY A 231 17.79 3.62 -3.17
CA GLY A 231 19.04 3.18 -3.76
C GLY A 231 19.96 4.38 -3.90
N ARG A 232 21.22 4.14 -4.25
CA ARG A 232 22.13 5.24 -4.53
C ARG A 232 21.92 5.77 -5.96
N CYS A 233 21.59 4.87 -6.88
CA CYS A 233 21.23 5.19 -8.25
C CYS A 233 19.91 4.50 -8.66
N VAL A 234 19.36 4.89 -9.81
CA VAL A 234 18.20 4.21 -10.41
C VAL A 234 18.50 2.75 -10.79
N GLY A 235 19.76 2.39 -11.03
CA GLY A 235 20.18 0.99 -11.23
C GLY A 235 19.88 0.11 -10.02
N ASP A 236 20.17 0.61 -8.82
CA ASP A 236 19.89 -0.10 -7.57
C ASP A 236 18.38 -0.25 -7.36
N LEU A 237 17.60 0.80 -7.65
CA LEU A 237 16.14 0.76 -7.58
C LEU A 237 15.54 -0.33 -8.50
N VAL A 238 16.12 -0.56 -9.68
CA VAL A 238 15.69 -1.61 -10.62
C VAL A 238 15.94 -3.01 -10.06
N LEU A 239 17.01 -3.24 -9.28
CA LEU A 239 17.27 -4.55 -8.66
C LEU A 239 16.08 -5.01 -7.80
N LEU A 240 15.47 -4.10 -7.05
CA LEU A 240 14.29 -4.43 -6.23
C LEU A 240 12.99 -4.44 -7.04
N ALA A 241 12.88 -3.67 -8.12
CA ALA A 241 11.76 -3.79 -9.07
C ALA A 241 11.71 -5.19 -9.72
N ASP A 242 12.86 -5.75 -10.09
CA ASP A 242 12.98 -7.12 -10.60
C ASP A 242 12.58 -8.16 -9.56
N ILE A 243 12.97 -7.96 -8.30
CA ILE A 243 12.80 -8.92 -7.21
C ILE A 243 11.40 -8.91 -6.61
N PHE A 244 10.72 -7.76 -6.63
CA PHE A 244 9.29 -7.68 -6.35
C PHE A 244 8.40 -7.97 -7.56
N GLY A 245 8.98 -8.22 -8.75
CA GLY A 245 8.24 -8.68 -9.93
C GLY A 245 7.33 -7.61 -10.53
N LEU A 246 7.76 -6.34 -10.46
CA LEU A 246 7.11 -5.24 -11.17
C LEU A 246 7.21 -5.49 -12.68
N GLN A 247 6.09 -5.33 -13.36
CA GLN A 247 5.93 -5.47 -14.80
C GLN A 247 4.94 -4.40 -15.26
N ASP A 248 5.25 -3.76 -16.37
CA ASP A 248 4.38 -2.79 -17.03
C ASP A 248 3.66 -3.49 -18.20
N ASP A 249 2.48 -3.01 -18.55
CA ASP A 249 1.82 -3.42 -19.80
C ASP A 249 2.64 -2.98 -21.03
N LYS A 250 2.50 -3.73 -22.12
CA LYS A 250 3.10 -3.34 -23.41
C LYS A 250 2.37 -2.16 -24.05
N ASP A 251 3.00 -1.01 -23.99
CA ASP A 251 2.61 0.22 -24.68
C ASP A 251 3.74 0.62 -25.63
N GLU A 252 3.66 0.15 -26.87
CA GLU A 252 4.67 0.38 -27.92
C GLU A 252 4.55 1.78 -28.55
N GLU A 253 3.41 2.46 -28.37
CA GLU A 253 3.14 3.82 -28.87
C GLU A 253 3.77 4.88 -27.96
N HIS A 254 3.65 4.72 -26.64
CA HIS A 254 4.21 5.65 -25.64
C HIS A 254 5.50 5.10 -24.98
N ALA A 255 6.25 4.26 -25.70
CA ALA A 255 7.54 3.75 -25.23
C ALA A 255 8.62 4.84 -25.20
N PHE A 256 9.40 4.93 -24.12
CA PHE A 256 10.48 5.93 -24.01
C PHE A 256 11.71 5.54 -24.86
N GLN A 257 11.94 6.28 -25.95
CA GLN A 257 13.05 6.01 -26.89
C GLN A 257 14.33 6.83 -26.60
N GLY A 258 14.36 7.58 -25.50
CA GLY A 258 15.43 8.49 -25.12
C GLY A 258 14.93 9.92 -24.91
N ILE A 259 15.84 10.84 -24.56
CA ILE A 259 15.48 12.21 -24.15
C ILE A 259 15.04 13.13 -25.32
N VAL A 260 15.60 12.93 -26.51
CA VAL A 260 15.35 13.80 -27.67
C VAL A 260 13.94 13.58 -28.21
N GLY A 261 13.13 14.62 -28.24
CA GLY A 261 11.71 14.56 -28.63
C GLY A 261 10.78 13.94 -27.58
N ALA A 262 11.30 13.59 -26.39
CA ALA A 262 10.43 13.15 -25.29
C ALA A 262 9.68 14.34 -24.67
N ARG A 263 8.37 14.15 -24.45
CA ARG A 263 7.50 15.17 -23.86
C ARG A 263 7.48 15.06 -22.34
N PHE A 264 7.76 16.15 -21.63
CA PHE A 264 7.65 16.26 -20.18
C PHE A 264 6.70 17.40 -19.81
N ALA A 265 6.10 17.29 -18.63
CA ALA A 265 5.19 18.27 -18.08
C ALA A 265 5.66 18.76 -16.70
N ILE A 266 5.82 20.06 -16.52
CA ILE A 266 6.05 20.70 -15.22
C ILE A 266 4.69 20.94 -14.57
N CYS A 267 4.36 20.20 -13.51
CA CYS A 267 3.08 20.33 -12.80
C CYS A 267 3.22 21.24 -11.57
N LYS A 268 2.59 22.43 -11.66
CA LYS A 268 2.43 23.35 -10.54
C LYS A 268 1.02 23.15 -9.98
N THR A 269 0.90 22.42 -8.88
CA THR A 269 -0.39 22.14 -8.23
C THR A 269 -0.92 23.38 -7.50
N SER A 270 -2.16 23.35 -7.00
CA SER A 270 -2.73 24.38 -6.12
C SER A 270 -1.89 24.71 -4.88
N ILE A 271 -1.03 23.78 -4.45
CA ILE A 271 -0.09 23.91 -3.33
C ILE A 271 1.20 24.65 -3.72
N TRP A 272 1.43 24.97 -5.00
CA TRP A 272 2.62 25.69 -5.49
C TRP A 272 3.03 26.94 -4.69
N PRO A 273 2.11 27.78 -4.14
CA PRO A 273 2.48 28.89 -3.25
C PRO A 273 3.25 28.51 -1.98
N MET A 274 3.33 27.22 -1.62
CA MET A 274 4.15 26.69 -0.53
C MET A 274 5.58 26.29 -0.94
N ALA A 275 5.95 26.39 -2.22
CA ALA A 275 7.31 26.10 -2.67
C ALA A 275 8.26 27.23 -2.28
N GLY A 276 9.33 26.91 -1.55
CA GLY A 276 10.40 27.86 -1.22
C GLY A 276 11.36 28.10 -2.40
N PRO A 277 12.23 29.13 -2.31
CA PRO A 277 13.10 29.54 -3.41
C PRO A 277 13.97 28.41 -3.98
N GLY A 278 14.52 27.53 -3.16
CA GLY A 278 15.39 26.43 -3.64
C GLY A 278 14.65 25.44 -4.54
N THR A 279 13.39 25.15 -4.22
CA THR A 279 12.51 24.30 -5.03
C THR A 279 12.05 24.99 -6.32
N GLN A 280 11.83 26.32 -6.27
CA GLN A 280 11.46 27.09 -7.46
C GLN A 280 12.62 27.15 -8.48
N ASP A 281 13.85 27.39 -8.02
CA ASP A 281 15.05 27.32 -8.87
C ASP A 281 15.28 25.91 -9.42
N ALA A 282 15.22 24.88 -8.56
CA ALA A 282 15.38 23.49 -8.97
C ALA A 282 14.41 23.09 -10.10
N LEU A 283 13.13 23.45 -9.99
CA LEU A 283 12.12 23.11 -11.00
C LEU A 283 12.30 23.90 -12.31
N ALA A 284 12.72 25.17 -12.23
CA ALA A 284 13.04 25.97 -13.41
C ALA A 284 14.26 25.44 -14.15
N ARG A 285 15.36 25.17 -13.42
CA ARG A 285 16.59 24.61 -13.98
C ARG A 285 16.39 23.21 -14.53
N ALA A 286 15.57 22.36 -13.89
CA ALA A 286 15.18 21.07 -14.44
C ALA A 286 14.49 21.19 -15.81
N ALA A 287 13.57 22.16 -15.97
CA ALA A 287 12.90 22.39 -17.24
C ALA A 287 13.90 22.81 -18.33
N ASP A 288 14.87 23.67 -18.01
CA ASP A 288 15.85 24.16 -18.98
C ASP A 288 16.95 23.14 -19.31
N LEU A 289 17.37 22.31 -18.35
CA LEU A 289 18.29 21.18 -18.59
C LEU A 289 17.67 20.10 -19.50
N LEU A 290 16.36 19.85 -19.39
CA LEU A 290 15.67 18.91 -20.28
C LEU A 290 15.49 19.51 -21.68
N ARG A 291 15.19 20.82 -21.79
CA ARG A 291 15.15 21.54 -23.07
C ARG A 291 16.51 21.57 -23.77
N SER A 292 17.62 21.79 -23.05
CA SER A 292 18.97 21.79 -23.63
C SER A 292 19.36 20.42 -24.21
N HIS A 293 18.85 19.34 -23.60
CA HIS A 293 18.99 17.96 -24.07
C HIS A 293 17.97 17.55 -25.15
N GLY A 294 17.15 18.49 -25.65
CA GLY A 294 16.24 18.26 -26.77
C GLY A 294 14.88 17.66 -26.41
N ALA A 295 14.45 17.73 -25.15
CA ALA A 295 13.12 17.33 -24.72
C ALA A 295 12.09 18.48 -24.86
N GLU A 296 10.82 18.12 -25.10
CA GLU A 296 9.70 19.07 -25.16
C GLU A 296 9.10 19.26 -23.75
N VAL A 297 9.37 20.40 -23.11
CA VAL A 297 8.95 20.65 -21.72
C VAL A 297 7.81 21.66 -21.64
N HIS A 298 6.60 21.14 -21.44
CA HIS A 298 5.34 21.86 -21.26
C HIS A 298 5.15 22.28 -19.79
N GLU A 299 4.33 23.30 -19.54
CA GLU A 299 3.71 23.50 -18.22
C GLU A 299 2.33 22.82 -18.21
N LEU A 300 1.98 22.17 -17.11
CA LEU A 300 0.73 21.42 -16.93
C LEU A 300 -0.07 22.01 -15.78
N GLU A 301 -1.21 22.63 -16.13
CA GLU A 301 -2.28 22.97 -15.21
C GLU A 301 -3.22 21.76 -15.07
N LEU A 302 -3.59 21.40 -13.85
CA LEU A 302 -4.59 20.35 -13.59
C LEU A 302 -5.99 20.97 -13.56
N PRO A 303 -7.06 20.22 -13.92
CA PRO A 303 -8.43 20.67 -13.73
C PRO A 303 -8.70 21.01 -12.26
N SER A 304 -9.51 22.04 -11.97
CA SER A 304 -9.78 22.49 -10.58
C SER A 304 -10.41 21.45 -9.66
N ALA A 305 -10.98 20.37 -10.21
CA ALA A 305 -11.40 19.20 -9.42
C ALA A 305 -10.25 18.48 -8.68
N PHE A 306 -8.99 18.81 -9.01
CA PHE A 306 -7.80 18.34 -8.30
C PHE A 306 -7.45 19.21 -7.08
N ASP A 307 -8.10 20.37 -6.89
CA ASP A 307 -7.77 21.32 -5.81
C ASP A 307 -8.26 20.84 -4.43
N ASP A 308 -9.35 20.07 -4.38
CA ASP A 308 -9.92 19.48 -3.16
C ASP A 308 -9.17 18.24 -2.66
N VAL A 309 -8.34 17.62 -3.51
CA VAL A 309 -7.59 16.38 -3.23
C VAL A 309 -6.77 16.41 -1.92
N PRO A 310 -6.13 17.52 -1.51
CA PRO A 310 -5.42 17.60 -0.23
C PRO A 310 -6.33 17.54 1.01
N GLU A 311 -7.56 18.06 0.93
CA GLU A 311 -8.52 18.01 2.06
C GLU A 311 -9.20 16.64 2.11
N TRP A 312 -9.59 16.09 0.96
CA TRP A 312 -10.02 14.69 0.87
C TRP A 312 -8.94 13.75 1.48
N TYR A 313 -7.64 14.05 1.29
CA TYR A 313 -6.53 13.28 1.87
C TYR A 313 -6.53 13.31 3.39
N ARG A 314 -6.72 14.49 3.99
CA ARG A 314 -6.81 14.66 5.43
C ARG A 314 -7.97 13.83 6.02
N ILE A 315 -9.17 13.95 5.45
CA ILE A 315 -10.36 13.15 5.81
C ILE A 315 -10.05 11.65 5.75
N GLY A 316 -9.49 11.20 4.62
CA GLY A 316 -9.27 9.78 4.35
C GLY A 316 -8.14 9.15 5.17
N LEU A 317 -7.09 9.91 5.48
CA LEU A 317 -5.98 9.49 6.35
C LEU A 317 -6.43 9.33 7.79
N HIS A 318 -7.08 10.35 8.35
CA HIS A 318 -7.51 10.38 9.75
C HIS A 318 -8.57 9.29 10.01
N THR A 319 -9.52 9.11 9.09
CA THR A 319 -10.62 8.13 9.24
C THR A 319 -10.19 6.68 9.02
N GLU A 320 -9.07 6.39 8.33
CA GLU A 320 -8.46 5.05 8.34
C GLU A 320 -7.52 4.85 9.53
N GLY A 321 -6.78 5.89 9.95
CA GLY A 321 -5.97 5.87 11.19
C GLY A 321 -6.81 5.54 12.42
N ARG A 322 -8.06 6.04 12.48
CA ARG A 322 -9.07 5.68 13.50
C ARG A 322 -9.31 4.17 13.61
N THR A 323 -9.36 3.44 12.49
CA THR A 323 -9.53 1.99 12.49
C THR A 323 -8.22 1.27 12.82
N SER A 324 -7.09 1.74 12.27
CA SER A 324 -5.79 1.09 12.40
C SER A 324 -5.16 1.18 13.79
N PHE A 325 -5.42 2.27 14.54
CA PHE A 325 -4.87 2.51 15.88
C PHE A 325 -5.86 2.26 17.02
N LEU A 326 -7.09 1.84 16.71
CA LEU A 326 -8.05 1.39 17.73
C LEU A 326 -7.48 0.27 18.64
N PRO A 327 -6.70 -0.73 18.14
CA PRO A 327 -6.12 -1.75 19.01
C PRO A 327 -5.15 -1.17 20.04
N GLU A 328 -4.16 -0.38 19.61
CA GLU A 328 -3.16 0.23 20.49
C GLU A 328 -3.81 1.20 21.50
N TYR A 329 -4.78 2.00 21.05
CA TYR A 329 -5.57 2.89 21.91
C TYR A 329 -6.31 2.12 23.01
N ARG A 330 -6.89 0.95 22.68
CA ARG A 330 -7.62 0.10 23.66
C ARG A 330 -6.68 -0.65 24.61
N VAL A 331 -5.46 -0.97 24.19
CA VAL A 331 -4.46 -1.70 25.00
C VAL A 331 -3.66 -0.77 25.91
N GLY A 332 -3.32 0.44 25.45
CA GLY A 332 -2.45 1.34 26.20
C GLY A 332 -2.40 2.77 25.67
N LYS A 333 -3.55 3.47 25.69
CA LYS A 333 -3.70 4.90 25.33
C LYS A 333 -2.55 5.79 25.83
N ASP A 334 -2.15 5.65 27.09
CA ASP A 334 -1.15 6.53 27.72
C ASP A 334 0.30 6.29 27.24
N GLN A 335 0.50 5.37 26.29
CA GLN A 335 1.80 4.96 25.73
C GLN A 335 1.94 5.22 24.22
N ILE A 336 0.96 5.90 23.59
CA ILE A 336 0.99 6.28 22.17
C ILE A 336 0.92 7.79 21.97
N GLY A 337 1.49 8.29 20.87
CA GLY A 337 1.49 9.72 20.54
C GLY A 337 0.10 10.33 20.40
N GLN A 338 -0.06 11.56 20.92
CA GLN A 338 -1.31 12.32 20.98
C GLN A 338 -2.08 12.39 19.63
N VAL A 339 -1.39 12.53 18.50
CA VAL A 339 -2.01 12.55 17.15
C VAL A 339 -2.79 11.27 16.85
N LEU A 340 -2.36 10.12 17.40
CA LEU A 340 -3.01 8.83 17.20
C LEU A 340 -4.26 8.69 18.09
N ILE A 341 -4.23 9.28 19.29
CA ILE A 341 -5.40 9.46 20.15
C ILE A 341 -6.45 10.30 19.44
N GLU A 342 -6.06 11.44 18.86
CA GLU A 342 -6.95 12.37 18.14
C GLU A 342 -7.62 11.73 16.92
N HIS A 343 -6.90 10.89 16.17
CA HIS A 343 -7.50 10.07 15.10
C HIS A 343 -8.57 9.09 15.65
N VAL A 344 -8.26 8.36 16.72
CA VAL A 344 -9.18 7.34 17.28
C VAL A 344 -10.42 7.97 17.92
N GLU A 345 -10.25 9.10 18.59
CA GLU A 345 -11.31 9.93 19.19
C GLU A 345 -12.11 10.75 18.15
N ASN A 346 -11.63 10.84 16.90
CA ASN A 346 -12.23 11.61 15.81
C ASN A 346 -12.33 13.11 16.13
N SER A 347 -11.25 13.73 16.60
CA SER A 347 -11.22 15.15 17.04
C SER A 347 -11.62 16.15 15.94
N ASP A 348 -11.44 15.80 14.67
CA ASP A 348 -11.93 16.55 13.50
C ASP A 348 -13.45 16.51 13.29
N ASN A 349 -14.16 15.61 13.97
CA ASN A 349 -15.59 15.35 13.83
C ASN A 349 -16.01 14.91 12.40
N PHE A 350 -15.17 14.14 11.71
CA PHE A 350 -15.53 13.58 10.40
C PHE A 350 -16.71 12.60 10.52
N THR A 351 -17.67 12.71 9.60
CA THR A 351 -18.84 11.83 9.48
C THR A 351 -18.58 10.70 8.47
N ARG A 352 -19.40 9.64 8.49
CA ARG A 352 -19.37 8.61 7.45
C ARG A 352 -19.71 9.18 6.08
N LYS A 353 -20.60 10.18 6.01
CA LYS A 353 -20.92 10.92 4.77
C LYS A 353 -19.67 11.57 4.17
N THR A 354 -18.87 12.30 4.96
CA THR A 354 -17.61 12.90 4.48
C THR A 354 -16.55 11.86 4.14
N GLN A 355 -16.45 10.76 4.90
CA GLN A 355 -15.51 9.66 4.61
C GLN A 355 -15.82 8.97 3.26
N LEU A 356 -17.09 8.70 2.97
CA LEU A 356 -17.52 8.11 1.70
C LEU A 356 -17.32 9.07 0.54
N MET A 357 -17.74 10.34 0.67
CA MET A 357 -17.51 11.38 -0.33
C MET A 357 -16.03 11.48 -0.71
N ALA A 358 -15.14 11.58 0.29
CA ALA A 358 -13.71 11.59 0.06
C ALA A 358 -13.27 10.31 -0.68
N SER A 359 -13.58 9.11 -0.18
CA SER A 359 -13.21 7.84 -0.85
C SER A 359 -13.58 7.78 -2.33
N ASP A 360 -14.77 8.28 -2.68
CA ASP A 360 -15.42 8.06 -3.97
C ASP A 360 -15.03 9.13 -5.01
N SER A 361 -14.94 10.42 -4.64
CA SER A 361 -14.45 11.49 -5.53
C SER A 361 -13.07 11.17 -6.12
N LEU A 362 -12.22 10.53 -5.32
CA LEU A 362 -10.85 10.14 -5.70
C LEU A 362 -10.82 8.95 -6.67
N ALA A 363 -11.79 8.05 -6.54
CA ALA A 363 -11.90 6.94 -7.49
C ALA A 363 -12.18 7.47 -8.90
N ALA A 364 -12.92 8.57 -9.02
CA ALA A 364 -13.14 9.28 -10.27
C ALA A 364 -11.89 10.03 -10.78
N MET A 365 -11.06 10.62 -9.91
CA MET A 365 -9.87 11.38 -10.35
C MET A 365 -8.74 10.52 -10.94
N ARG A 366 -8.62 9.24 -10.54
CA ARG A 366 -7.54 8.33 -11.04
C ARG A 366 -7.50 8.20 -12.56
N PRO A 367 -8.56 7.73 -13.26
CA PRO A 367 -8.52 7.60 -14.72
C PRO A 367 -8.36 8.95 -15.45
N VAL A 368 -8.83 10.05 -14.86
CA VAL A 368 -8.63 11.39 -15.42
C VAL A 368 -7.14 11.74 -15.46
N PHE A 369 -6.41 11.50 -14.36
CA PHE A 369 -4.97 11.74 -14.34
C PHE A 369 -4.17 10.77 -15.20
N ASP A 370 -4.51 9.47 -15.24
CA ASP A 370 -3.79 8.52 -16.10
C ASP A 370 -3.84 8.96 -17.57
N CYS A 371 -4.98 9.51 -18.01
CA CYS A 371 -5.19 10.09 -19.35
C CYS A 371 -4.45 11.43 -19.59
N ILE A 372 -4.16 12.19 -18.54
CA ILE A 372 -3.28 13.38 -18.61
C ILE A 372 -1.81 12.94 -18.67
N ALA A 373 -1.41 11.99 -17.82
CA ALA A 373 -0.04 11.57 -17.63
C ALA A 373 0.48 10.66 -18.75
N SER A 374 -0.37 9.91 -19.45
CA SER A 374 0.03 9.07 -20.60
C SER A 374 0.59 9.88 -21.77
N GLN A 375 0.25 11.16 -21.87
CA GLN A 375 0.70 12.08 -22.92
C GLN A 375 2.17 12.52 -22.76
N TYR A 376 2.83 12.13 -21.66
CA TYR A 376 4.18 12.56 -21.30
C TYR A 376 5.04 11.35 -20.92
N ALA A 377 6.35 11.45 -21.14
CA ALA A 377 7.33 10.49 -20.64
C ALA A 377 7.34 10.46 -19.10
N ALA A 378 7.30 11.63 -18.46
CA ALA A 378 6.96 11.81 -17.06
C ALA A 378 6.41 13.22 -16.79
N ILE A 379 5.61 13.36 -15.75
CA ILE A 379 5.28 14.63 -15.09
C ILE A 379 6.34 14.90 -14.02
N ILE A 380 6.81 16.14 -13.94
CA ILE A 380 7.82 16.61 -12.98
C ILE A 380 7.15 17.56 -11.98
N THR A 381 7.41 17.34 -10.70
CA THR A 381 6.77 18.06 -9.59
C THR A 381 7.75 18.14 -8.40
N PRO A 382 7.65 19.14 -7.51
CA PRO A 382 8.43 19.18 -6.29
C PRO A 382 8.30 17.92 -5.44
N SER A 383 9.41 17.42 -4.89
CA SER A 383 9.36 16.39 -3.82
C SER A 383 9.05 17.00 -2.45
N VAL A 384 9.46 18.26 -2.23
CA VAL A 384 9.48 18.94 -0.93
C VAL A 384 9.20 20.44 -1.09
N PRO A 385 8.84 21.18 -0.02
CA PRO A 385 8.67 22.63 -0.09
C PRO A 385 9.98 23.35 -0.39
N ASP A 386 11.06 23.02 0.32
CA ASP A 386 12.44 23.52 0.14
C ASP A 386 13.41 22.55 0.83
N GLU A 387 14.64 22.96 1.10
CA GLU A 387 15.64 22.26 1.92
C GLU A 387 15.09 21.61 3.21
N ALA A 388 15.82 20.61 3.71
CA ALA A 388 15.60 20.00 5.02
C ALA A 388 15.54 21.06 6.16
N PRO A 389 14.46 21.12 6.96
CA PRO A 389 14.37 22.03 8.11
C PRO A 389 15.40 21.77 9.22
N VAL A 390 15.75 22.82 9.96
CA VAL A 390 16.59 22.77 11.17
C VAL A 390 15.77 22.26 12.36
N GLY A 391 16.39 21.41 13.20
CA GLY A 391 15.75 20.73 14.33
C GLY A 391 15.19 19.35 13.98
N LEU A 392 14.85 18.56 15.02
CA LEU A 392 14.29 17.20 14.88
C LEU A 392 12.82 17.11 15.33
N GLU A 393 12.27 18.17 15.93
CA GLU A 393 10.85 18.27 16.37
C GLU A 393 9.85 18.09 15.22
N SER A 394 10.31 18.18 13.97
CA SER A 394 9.53 17.89 12.77
C SER A 394 10.35 17.11 11.75
N THR A 395 9.68 16.20 11.04
CA THR A 395 10.18 15.57 9.82
C THR A 395 9.98 16.43 8.56
N GLY A 396 9.60 17.70 8.71
CA GLY A 396 9.28 18.61 7.61
C GLY A 396 7.94 18.31 6.93
N SER A 397 7.39 19.28 6.20
CA SER A 397 6.09 19.15 5.53
C SER A 397 6.15 18.20 4.32
N HIS A 398 5.17 17.31 4.22
CA HIS A 398 4.99 16.36 3.12
C HIS A 398 4.02 16.86 2.03
N VAL A 399 3.64 18.14 2.04
CA VAL A 399 2.48 18.64 1.28
C VAL A 399 2.59 18.36 -0.24
N PHE A 400 3.78 18.52 -0.83
CA PHE A 400 4.04 18.22 -2.24
C PHE A 400 4.10 16.71 -2.56
N CYS A 401 4.32 15.84 -1.57
CA CYS A 401 4.25 14.39 -1.74
C CYS A 401 2.79 13.86 -1.71
N ALA A 402 1.86 14.56 -1.06
CA ALA A 402 0.57 14.00 -0.66
C ALA A 402 -0.26 13.53 -1.87
N MET A 403 -0.37 14.38 -2.90
CA MET A 403 -1.14 14.15 -4.14
C MET A 403 -0.76 12.85 -4.89
N TRP A 404 0.48 12.37 -4.70
CA TRP A 404 1.06 11.22 -5.39
C TRP A 404 1.20 9.99 -4.50
N SER A 405 1.27 10.20 -3.18
CA SER A 405 1.50 9.13 -2.19
C SER A 405 0.24 8.35 -1.87
N ALA A 406 -0.87 9.06 -1.82
CA ALA A 406 -2.12 8.62 -1.23
C ALA A 406 -3.04 7.88 -2.23
N LYS A 407 -4.20 7.43 -1.71
CA LYS A 407 -5.45 7.29 -2.47
C LYS A 407 -5.92 8.57 -3.17
N GLN A 408 -5.14 9.64 -3.05
CA GLN A 408 -5.54 11.02 -3.19
C GLN A 408 -4.50 11.78 -4.02
N GLY A 409 -4.69 11.91 -5.33
CA GLY A 409 -5.77 11.27 -6.10
C GLY A 409 -5.49 9.81 -6.43
N LEU A 410 -4.20 9.43 -6.54
CA LEU A 410 -3.79 8.87 -7.83
C LEU A 410 -3.21 7.45 -7.83
N HIS A 411 -2.72 6.90 -6.72
CA HIS A 411 -2.01 5.59 -6.66
C HIS A 411 -0.73 5.45 -7.51
N VAL A 412 -0.43 6.39 -8.40
CA VAL A 412 0.67 6.44 -9.38
C VAL A 412 2.07 6.14 -8.82
N PRO A 413 3.00 5.60 -9.63
CA PRO A 413 4.39 5.45 -9.23
C PRO A 413 5.10 6.82 -9.17
N VAL A 414 6.05 6.96 -8.25
CA VAL A 414 6.80 8.21 -8.01
C VAL A 414 8.27 7.88 -7.78
N LEU A 415 9.15 8.63 -8.43
CA LEU A 415 10.60 8.52 -8.30
C LEU A 415 11.20 9.87 -7.90
N ASN A 416 11.83 9.95 -6.74
CA ASN A 416 12.69 11.09 -6.39
C ASN A 416 14.04 10.95 -7.10
N VAL A 417 14.41 12.00 -7.83
CA VAL A 417 15.72 12.13 -8.49
C VAL A 417 16.46 13.31 -7.83
N PRO A 418 17.67 13.09 -7.25
CA PRO A 418 18.51 14.16 -6.74
C PRO A 418 19.21 14.91 -7.89
N GLY A 419 19.81 16.07 -7.58
CA GLY A 419 20.62 16.83 -8.55
C GLY A 419 20.66 18.33 -8.30
N PHE A 420 19.72 18.89 -7.54
CA PHE A 420 19.66 20.32 -7.23
C PHE A 420 20.05 20.61 -5.78
N ARG A 421 20.33 21.88 -5.50
CA ARG A 421 20.90 22.35 -4.24
C ARG A 421 20.30 23.70 -3.84
N GLY A 422 19.86 23.85 -2.59
CA GLY A 422 19.30 25.10 -2.06
C GLY A 422 20.36 26.10 -1.57
N ASP A 423 19.89 27.27 -1.11
CA ASP A 423 20.74 28.42 -0.75
C ASP A 423 21.73 28.15 0.40
N HIS A 424 21.38 27.30 1.38
CA HIS A 424 22.30 26.91 2.45
C HIS A 424 23.16 25.71 2.05
N GLY A 425 22.97 25.20 0.83
CA GLY A 425 23.77 24.14 0.25
C GLY A 425 23.24 22.72 0.51
N MET A 426 22.00 22.56 0.97
CA MET A 426 21.36 21.25 1.15
C MET A 426 20.80 20.69 -0.16
N PRO A 427 20.64 19.36 -0.30
CA PRO A 427 20.07 18.76 -1.50
C PRO A 427 18.57 19.04 -1.64
N ILE A 428 18.15 19.18 -2.90
CA ILE A 428 16.76 19.24 -3.33
C ILE A 428 16.58 18.23 -4.47
N GLY A 429 15.65 17.29 -4.28
CA GLY A 429 15.23 16.33 -5.30
C GLY A 429 13.90 16.74 -5.92
N LEU A 430 13.70 16.31 -7.17
CA LEU A 430 12.41 16.45 -7.86
C LEU A 430 11.76 15.09 -8.03
N SER A 431 10.42 15.09 -8.01
CA SER A 431 9.62 13.90 -8.22
C SER A 431 9.25 13.77 -9.69
N LEU A 432 9.56 12.62 -10.27
CA LEU A 432 9.02 12.16 -11.54
C LEU A 432 7.81 11.25 -11.27
N VAL A 433 6.75 11.44 -12.05
CA VAL A 433 5.46 10.74 -11.92
C VAL A 433 5.01 10.23 -13.29
N ALA A 434 4.46 9.02 -13.34
CA ALA A 434 3.87 8.40 -14.54
C ALA A 434 2.44 7.91 -14.25
N PRO A 435 1.68 7.40 -15.24
CA PRO A 435 0.41 6.71 -14.97
C PRO A 435 0.57 5.48 -14.08
N ARG A 436 -0.53 4.98 -13.51
CA ARG A 436 -0.55 3.70 -12.76
C ARG A 436 -0.04 2.55 -13.63
N TYR A 437 0.75 1.65 -13.03
CA TYR A 437 1.36 0.47 -13.68
C TYR A 437 2.33 0.79 -14.84
N ARG A 438 2.89 2.01 -14.87
CA ARG A 438 4.02 2.42 -15.73
C ARG A 438 5.30 2.56 -14.90
N ASP A 439 5.51 1.60 -13.98
CA ASP A 439 6.57 1.59 -12.96
C ASP A 439 7.97 1.42 -13.55
N ARG A 440 8.13 0.51 -14.52
CA ARG A 440 9.40 0.25 -15.22
C ARG A 440 9.73 1.37 -16.19
N HIS A 441 8.73 1.88 -16.92
CA HIS A 441 8.84 3.07 -17.76
C HIS A 441 9.35 4.27 -16.95
N LEU A 442 8.78 4.53 -15.76
CA LEU A 442 9.24 5.61 -14.88
C LEU A 442 10.69 5.42 -14.40
N LEU A 443 11.12 4.18 -14.12
CA LEU A 443 12.52 3.86 -13.78
C LEU A 443 13.46 4.02 -14.98
N GLU A 444 13.01 3.76 -16.21
CA GLU A 444 13.83 3.97 -17.42
C GLU A 444 13.97 5.47 -17.76
N VAL A 445 12.87 6.22 -17.75
CA VAL A 445 12.87 7.69 -17.89
C VAL A 445 13.74 8.33 -16.82
N GLY A 446 13.53 7.95 -15.55
CA GLY A 446 14.29 8.48 -14.41
C GLY A 446 15.78 8.17 -14.45
N LYS A 447 16.18 7.06 -15.08
CA LYS A 447 17.59 6.73 -15.30
C LYS A 447 18.27 7.71 -16.25
N THR A 448 17.57 8.15 -17.31
CA THR A 448 18.10 9.16 -18.24
C THR A 448 18.04 10.57 -17.64
N VAL A 449 16.96 10.92 -16.94
CA VAL A 449 16.81 12.24 -16.29
C VAL A 449 17.82 12.41 -15.15
N GLY A 450 18.05 11.38 -14.32
CA GLY A 450 19.04 11.41 -13.24
C GLY A 450 20.46 11.64 -13.75
N GLN A 451 20.85 11.02 -14.87
CA GLN A 451 22.17 11.25 -15.48
C GLN A 451 22.40 12.71 -15.91
N ILE A 452 21.34 13.47 -16.23
CA ILE A 452 21.41 14.90 -16.54
C ILE A 452 21.43 15.73 -15.25
N PHE A 453 20.53 15.43 -14.30
CA PHE A 453 20.37 16.21 -13.07
C PHE A 453 21.57 16.06 -12.11
N GLU A 454 22.15 14.87 -11.97
CA GLU A 454 23.35 14.63 -11.15
C GLU A 454 24.63 15.24 -11.77
N ALA A 455 24.65 15.46 -13.09
CA ALA A 455 25.79 16.05 -13.81
C ALA A 455 25.74 17.60 -13.87
N GLU A 456 24.54 18.19 -14.07
CA GLU A 456 24.39 19.62 -14.39
C GLU A 456 23.49 20.40 -13.40
N GLY A 457 22.80 19.71 -12.49
CA GLY A 457 21.92 20.34 -11.49
C GLY A 457 22.67 21.07 -10.37
N GLY A 458 23.96 20.77 -10.15
CA GLY A 458 24.80 21.45 -9.15
C GLY A 458 24.82 20.80 -7.75
N TRP A 459 24.30 19.57 -7.62
CA TRP A 459 24.51 18.69 -6.48
C TRP A 459 25.23 17.41 -6.92
N GLU A 460 26.50 17.26 -6.52
CA GLU A 460 27.31 16.08 -6.84
C GLU A 460 27.01 14.90 -5.89
N THR A 461 26.26 13.91 -6.37
CA THR A 461 26.25 12.55 -5.81
C THR A 461 27.55 11.82 -6.19
N LYS A 462 28.23 11.22 -5.22
CA LYS A 462 29.64 10.80 -5.32
C LYS A 462 29.87 9.44 -6.02
N ILE A 463 29.23 9.19 -7.17
CA ILE A 463 28.95 7.82 -7.68
C ILE A 463 28.99 7.72 -9.22
N GLU A 464 29.49 6.60 -9.77
CA GLU A 464 29.54 6.27 -11.23
C GLU A 464 28.82 4.91 -11.54
N LEU A 465 28.45 4.59 -12.80
CA LEU A 465 27.42 3.56 -13.11
C LEU A 465 27.58 2.70 -14.41
N GLY A 466 26.92 1.51 -14.45
CA GLY A 466 26.87 0.55 -15.59
C GLY A 466 25.53 -0.25 -15.75
N LYS A 467 25.41 -1.21 -16.70
CA LYS A 467 24.13 -1.91 -17.09
C LYS A 467 24.24 -3.46 -17.36
N THR A 468 23.21 -4.29 -17.02
CA THR A 468 23.04 -5.75 -17.40
C THR A 468 21.61 -6.34 -17.13
N THR A 469 21.28 -7.62 -17.50
CA THR A 469 19.92 -8.30 -17.51
C THR A 469 19.89 -9.87 -17.21
N THR A 470 18.71 -10.57 -17.14
CA THR A 470 18.45 -11.91 -16.46
C THR A 470 17.24 -12.82 -16.95
N THR A 471 17.03 -14.09 -16.45
CA THR A 471 15.82 -15.04 -16.63
C THR A 471 15.69 -16.27 -15.62
N GLU A 472 14.58 -17.08 -15.58
CA GLU A 472 14.07 -18.04 -14.49
C GLU A 472 13.59 -19.52 -14.87
N PHE A 473 13.09 -20.40 -13.92
CA PHE A 473 12.09 -21.56 -14.04
C PHE A 473 11.63 -22.26 -12.66
N ALA A 474 10.56 -23.14 -12.59
CA ALA A 474 9.90 -23.79 -11.36
C ALA A 474 9.22 -25.24 -11.60
N ALA A 475 8.34 -25.99 -10.83
CA ALA A 475 7.40 -25.90 -9.63
C ALA A 475 6.71 -27.29 -9.16
N ILE A 476 5.99 -27.44 -7.97
CA ILE A 476 4.83 -28.40 -7.52
C ILE A 476 4.78 -28.86 -5.98
N HIS A 477 3.71 -29.19 -5.15
CA HIS A 477 2.23 -28.89 -4.95
C HIS A 477 1.47 -29.61 -3.72
N VAL A 478 0.28 -29.16 -3.11
CA VAL A 478 -0.89 -29.90 -2.38
C VAL A 478 -1.82 -29.10 -1.32
N GLY A 479 -3.05 -29.58 -0.88
CA GLY A 479 -4.08 -28.89 0.01
C GLY A 479 -5.02 -29.67 1.05
N PRO A 480 -6.12 -29.08 1.64
CA PRO A 480 -6.77 -29.43 2.97
C PRO A 480 -8.16 -30.19 3.03
N LYS A 481 -8.86 -30.29 4.21
CA LYS A 481 -9.81 -31.40 4.59
C LYS A 481 -11.21 -31.16 5.28
N THR A 482 -11.75 -29.95 5.50
CA THR A 482 -12.95 -29.70 6.39
C THR A 482 -14.35 -30.14 5.86
N ARG A 483 -15.35 -30.40 6.73
CA ARG A 483 -16.74 -30.88 6.43
C ARG A 483 -17.86 -30.12 7.20
N ASN A 484 -19.09 -30.12 6.69
CA ASN A 484 -20.29 -29.52 7.30
C ASN A 484 -20.86 -30.39 8.45
N PRO A 485 -21.29 -29.82 9.60
CA PRO A 485 -21.76 -30.60 10.75
C PRO A 485 -23.17 -31.19 10.57
N HIS A 486 -24.05 -30.54 9.80
CA HIS A 486 -25.43 -31.00 9.58
C HIS A 486 -25.55 -32.02 8.46
N ASP A 487 -24.61 -32.03 7.50
CA ASP A 487 -24.45 -33.09 6.50
C ASP A 487 -22.96 -33.33 6.22
N LEU A 488 -22.41 -34.39 6.80
CA LEU A 488 -20.99 -34.76 6.68
C LEU A 488 -20.54 -35.12 5.25
N LEU A 489 -21.46 -35.21 4.28
CA LEU A 489 -21.13 -35.35 2.85
C LEU A 489 -20.97 -33.99 2.14
N ARG A 490 -21.33 -32.87 2.78
CA ARG A 490 -21.25 -31.52 2.22
C ARG A 490 -20.07 -30.71 2.74
N THR A 491 -19.68 -29.71 1.95
CA THR A 491 -18.75 -28.66 2.38
C THR A 491 -19.46 -27.67 3.30
N PRO A 492 -18.81 -27.14 4.36
CA PRO A 492 -19.34 -26.03 5.12
C PRO A 492 -19.24 -24.70 4.36
N GLY A 493 -18.56 -24.66 3.21
CA GLY A 493 -18.65 -23.59 2.19
C GLY A 493 -17.63 -22.45 2.34
N GLY A 494 -16.60 -22.40 1.49
CA GLY A 494 -15.63 -21.29 1.45
C GLY A 494 -14.46 -21.42 2.44
N SER A 495 -13.64 -20.36 2.54
CA SER A 495 -12.41 -20.34 3.35
C SER A 495 -12.69 -20.31 4.86
N SER A 496 -13.55 -19.42 5.33
CA SER A 496 -13.90 -19.28 6.76
C SER A 496 -14.89 -20.33 7.27
N SER A 497 -15.00 -21.45 6.56
CA SER A 497 -15.99 -22.50 6.79
C SER A 497 -15.71 -23.35 8.04
N GLY A 498 -14.46 -23.38 8.53
CA GLY A 498 -14.13 -23.95 9.84
C GLY A 498 -14.76 -23.17 11.00
N SER A 499 -14.59 -21.83 11.02
CA SER A 499 -15.22 -20.94 11.99
C SER A 499 -16.75 -21.06 11.98
N GLY A 500 -17.36 -21.11 10.78
CA GLY A 500 -18.80 -21.29 10.64
C GLY A 500 -19.28 -22.66 11.16
N ALA A 501 -18.60 -23.74 10.80
CA ALA A 501 -18.92 -25.08 11.33
C ALA A 501 -18.81 -25.15 12.87
N ALA A 502 -17.81 -24.51 13.48
CA ALA A 502 -17.62 -24.52 14.94
C ALA A 502 -18.72 -23.77 15.72
N VAL A 503 -19.32 -22.72 15.14
CA VAL A 503 -20.48 -22.05 15.74
C VAL A 503 -21.76 -22.88 15.57
N ALA A 504 -21.95 -23.49 14.39
CA ALA A 504 -23.11 -24.33 14.07
C ALA A 504 -23.14 -25.66 14.83
N ASP A 505 -21.97 -26.24 15.12
CA ASP A 505 -21.78 -27.44 15.95
C ASP A 505 -21.68 -27.10 17.46
N PHE A 506 -22.08 -25.88 17.84
CA PHE A 506 -22.11 -25.36 19.22
C PHE A 506 -20.78 -25.38 19.99
N GLN A 507 -19.65 -25.66 19.33
CA GLN A 507 -18.30 -25.70 19.94
C GLN A 507 -17.88 -24.34 20.51
N VAL A 508 -18.31 -23.24 19.87
CA VAL A 508 -18.12 -21.86 20.33
C VAL A 508 -19.42 -21.04 20.14
N PRO A 509 -19.67 -19.98 20.92
CA PRO A 509 -20.83 -19.10 20.73
C PRO A 509 -20.68 -18.18 19.52
N MET A 510 -19.45 -17.70 19.30
CA MET A 510 -19.06 -16.78 18.23
C MET A 510 -17.73 -17.20 17.64
N ALA A 511 -17.47 -16.83 16.39
CA ALA A 511 -16.17 -17.00 15.76
C ALA A 511 -15.90 -15.87 14.76
N LEU A 512 -14.64 -15.43 14.67
CA LEU A 512 -14.19 -14.52 13.61
C LEU A 512 -13.97 -15.30 12.30
N GLY A 513 -14.07 -14.59 11.17
CA GLY A 513 -13.75 -15.12 9.85
C GLY A 513 -13.44 -14.02 8.85
N THR A 514 -12.81 -14.39 7.73
CA THR A 514 -12.56 -13.50 6.60
C THR A 514 -13.57 -13.74 5.49
N GLN A 515 -14.00 -12.66 4.82
CA GLN A 515 -14.82 -12.72 3.62
C GLN A 515 -14.04 -12.17 2.43
N THR A 516 -13.75 -13.06 1.49
CA THR A 516 -13.57 -12.75 0.07
C THR A 516 -14.59 -13.58 -0.72
N GLY A 517 -15.24 -13.02 -1.74
CA GLY A 517 -16.18 -13.76 -2.60
C GLY A 517 -17.30 -14.48 -1.85
N GLY A 518 -17.88 -13.84 -0.83
CA GLY A 518 -18.93 -14.44 0.00
C GLY A 518 -18.46 -15.49 1.01
N SER A 519 -17.16 -15.66 1.26
CA SER A 519 -16.62 -16.74 2.09
C SER A 519 -16.85 -16.64 3.61
N LEU A 520 -17.69 -15.70 4.08
CA LEU A 520 -18.28 -15.69 5.42
C LEU A 520 -19.81 -15.84 5.36
N ILE A 521 -20.49 -15.12 4.46
CA ILE A 521 -21.96 -15.17 4.32
C ILE A 521 -22.42 -16.53 3.77
N ARG A 522 -21.73 -17.11 2.78
CA ARG A 522 -22.02 -18.45 2.27
C ARG A 522 -21.93 -19.54 3.36
N PRO A 523 -20.84 -19.64 4.15
CA PRO A 523 -20.81 -20.58 5.28
C PRO A 523 -21.87 -20.28 6.34
N ALA A 524 -22.22 -19.02 6.61
CA ALA A 524 -23.32 -18.71 7.51
C ALA A 524 -24.64 -19.36 7.02
N SER A 525 -25.00 -19.14 5.75
CA SER A 525 -26.17 -19.76 5.12
C SER A 525 -26.09 -21.29 5.00
N PHE A 526 -24.90 -21.85 4.74
CA PHE A 526 -24.70 -23.30 4.55
C PHE A 526 -24.74 -24.10 5.86
N ASN A 527 -24.50 -23.45 7.00
CA ASN A 527 -24.51 -24.09 8.32
C ASN A 527 -25.65 -23.59 9.23
N GLY A 528 -26.57 -22.75 8.71
CA GLY A 528 -27.79 -22.34 9.41
C GLY A 528 -27.57 -21.33 10.55
N ILE A 529 -26.54 -20.50 10.46
CA ILE A 529 -26.12 -19.56 11.52
C ILE A 529 -26.10 -18.12 11.02
N HIS A 530 -25.99 -17.17 11.96
CA HIS A 530 -25.85 -15.75 11.63
C HIS A 530 -24.41 -15.46 11.25
N GLY A 531 -24.22 -14.65 10.21
CA GLY A 531 -22.91 -14.19 9.76
C GLY A 531 -22.96 -12.71 9.38
N PHE A 532 -22.16 -11.89 10.04
CA PHE A 532 -22.06 -10.46 9.77
C PHE A 532 -20.79 -10.14 8.99
N LYS A 533 -20.97 -9.44 7.87
CA LYS A 533 -19.88 -8.85 7.10
C LYS A 533 -20.03 -7.32 7.16
N PRO A 534 -19.19 -6.61 7.92
CA PRO A 534 -19.28 -5.15 8.01
C PRO A 534 -18.92 -4.45 6.69
N THR A 535 -19.12 -3.13 6.68
CA THR A 535 -18.57 -2.24 5.67
C THR A 535 -17.06 -2.42 5.53
N TRP A 536 -16.56 -2.29 4.30
CA TRP A 536 -15.15 -2.56 4.00
C TRP A 536 -14.24 -1.58 4.78
N ASN A 537 -13.19 -2.12 5.40
CA ASN A 537 -12.25 -1.42 6.28
C ASN A 537 -12.85 -0.76 7.55
N SER A 538 -14.05 -1.16 8.00
CA SER A 538 -14.59 -0.73 9.29
C SER A 538 -13.96 -1.43 10.50
N VAL A 539 -13.23 -2.53 10.29
CA VAL A 539 -12.43 -3.23 11.31
C VAL A 539 -11.03 -3.47 10.75
N SER A 540 -10.00 -3.35 11.60
CA SER A 540 -8.61 -3.57 11.19
C SER A 540 -8.40 -5.01 10.71
N ARG A 541 -7.50 -5.16 9.74
CA ARG A 541 -7.07 -6.44 9.14
C ARG A 541 -5.59 -6.72 9.37
N GLU A 542 -4.96 -6.01 10.30
CA GLU A 542 -3.59 -6.27 10.70
C GLU A 542 -3.45 -7.69 11.30
N GLY A 543 -2.36 -8.38 10.97
CA GLY A 543 -2.17 -9.80 11.29
C GLY A 543 -2.94 -10.78 10.39
N GLN A 544 -3.85 -10.32 9.51
CA GLN A 544 -4.51 -11.18 8.53
C GLN A 544 -3.59 -11.42 7.32
N LYS A 545 -3.43 -12.69 6.88
CA LYS A 545 -2.99 -12.96 5.50
C LYS A 545 -4.08 -12.42 4.57
N ILE A 546 -3.78 -11.33 3.87
CA ILE A 546 -4.66 -10.77 2.85
C ILE A 546 -4.61 -11.65 1.61
N TYR A 547 -5.78 -11.96 1.06
CA TYR A 547 -5.94 -12.61 -0.23
C TYR A 547 -6.15 -11.55 -1.33
N ALA A 548 -7.13 -10.65 -1.17
CA ALA A 548 -7.36 -9.52 -2.07
C ALA A 548 -7.81 -8.27 -1.30
N LEU A 549 -7.01 -7.23 -1.31
CA LEU A 549 -7.05 -6.12 -0.35
C LEU A 549 -8.29 -5.22 -0.46
N MET A 550 -8.86 -5.03 -1.66
CA MET A 550 -10.11 -4.30 -1.88
C MET A 550 -11.37 -5.13 -1.61
N TYR A 551 -11.24 -6.46 -1.46
CA TYR A 551 -12.38 -7.38 -1.35
C TYR A 551 -12.46 -8.10 -0.01
N ASP A 552 -11.33 -8.35 0.64
CA ASP A 552 -11.20 -8.99 1.95
C ASP A 552 -11.79 -8.11 3.05
N THR A 553 -12.74 -8.63 3.81
CA THR A 553 -13.20 -8.01 5.07
C THR A 553 -13.19 -9.02 6.20
N LEU A 554 -12.69 -8.62 7.37
CA LEU A 554 -12.96 -9.36 8.61
C LEU A 554 -14.47 -9.25 8.92
N GLY A 555 -15.05 -10.33 9.44
CA GLY A 555 -16.41 -10.40 9.93
C GLY A 555 -16.53 -11.52 10.97
N TRP A 556 -17.75 -11.84 11.40
CA TRP A 556 -17.97 -12.83 12.46
C TRP A 556 -19.28 -13.57 12.32
N TYR A 557 -19.36 -14.70 13.01
CA TYR A 557 -20.53 -15.54 13.15
C TYR A 557 -21.10 -15.47 14.56
N GLY A 558 -22.40 -15.68 14.68
CA GLY A 558 -23.14 -15.80 15.93
C GLY A 558 -24.27 -16.82 15.81
N ARG A 559 -24.79 -17.30 16.94
CA ARG A 559 -25.97 -18.16 17.00
C ARG A 559 -27.25 -17.34 16.91
N CYS A 560 -27.27 -16.15 17.51
CA CYS A 560 -28.32 -15.14 17.35
C CYS A 560 -27.75 -13.80 16.82
N VAL A 561 -28.61 -12.80 16.68
CA VAL A 561 -28.21 -11.43 16.31
C VAL A 561 -27.49 -10.73 17.47
N GLY A 562 -27.87 -10.98 18.71
CA GLY A 562 -27.21 -10.41 19.90
C GLY A 562 -25.71 -10.72 19.96
N ASP A 563 -25.31 -11.95 19.61
CA ASP A 563 -23.92 -12.36 19.43
C ASP A 563 -23.18 -11.46 18.41
N LEU A 564 -23.84 -11.12 17.29
CA LEU A 564 -23.26 -10.26 16.27
C LEU A 564 -23.09 -8.81 16.75
N VAL A 565 -24.07 -8.30 17.53
CA VAL A 565 -24.05 -6.94 18.08
C VAL A 565 -22.95 -6.79 19.14
N LEU A 566 -22.77 -7.78 20.03
CA LEU A 566 -21.70 -7.75 21.03
C LEU A 566 -20.31 -7.58 20.40
N LEU A 567 -20.04 -8.26 19.29
CA LEU A 567 -18.79 -8.08 18.54
C LEU A 567 -18.74 -6.75 17.78
N ALA A 568 -19.88 -6.24 17.27
CA ALA A 568 -19.94 -4.91 16.65
C ALA A 568 -19.55 -3.80 17.64
N ASP A 569 -20.10 -3.83 18.87
CA ASP A 569 -19.76 -2.90 19.95
C ASP A 569 -18.29 -2.99 20.37
N ILE A 570 -17.74 -4.21 20.50
CA ILE A 570 -16.32 -4.44 20.82
C ILE A 570 -15.40 -3.83 19.75
N PHE A 571 -15.74 -3.98 18.47
CA PHE A 571 -15.02 -3.35 17.35
C PHE A 571 -15.35 -1.86 17.15
N GLY A 572 -16.23 -1.27 17.98
CA GLY A 572 -16.60 0.15 17.88
C GLY A 572 -17.41 0.50 16.63
N LEU A 573 -18.13 -0.46 16.06
CA LEU A 573 -19.01 -0.22 14.92
C LEU A 573 -20.29 0.47 15.38
N GLN A 574 -20.34 1.78 15.12
CA GLN A 574 -21.50 2.62 15.35
C GLN A 574 -21.78 3.42 14.07
N ASP A 575 -23.05 3.49 13.69
CA ASP A 575 -23.55 4.39 12.66
C ASP A 575 -23.59 5.83 13.19
N ASP A 576 -23.63 6.81 12.28
CA ASP A 576 -23.81 8.21 12.66
C ASP A 576 -25.23 8.38 13.27
N LYS A 577 -25.37 9.27 14.27
CA LYS A 577 -26.65 9.49 14.98
C LYS A 577 -27.65 10.30 14.15
N ASP A 578 -28.22 9.66 13.15
CA ASP A 578 -29.34 10.18 12.36
C ASP A 578 -30.67 9.78 13.02
N GLU A 579 -31.28 10.70 13.77
CA GLU A 579 -32.57 10.47 14.43
C GLU A 579 -33.76 10.44 13.45
N GLU A 580 -33.58 10.96 12.22
CA GLU A 580 -34.61 11.02 11.18
C GLU A 580 -34.71 9.68 10.41
N HIS A 581 -33.58 9.00 10.22
CA HIS A 581 -33.48 7.71 9.52
C HIS A 581 -33.35 6.48 10.45
N ALA A 582 -33.46 6.66 11.77
CA ALA A 582 -33.39 5.57 12.75
C ALA A 582 -34.48 4.49 12.52
N PHE A 583 -34.12 3.21 12.62
CA PHE A 583 -35.05 2.10 12.38
C PHE A 583 -36.14 2.01 13.49
N GLN A 584 -37.36 2.45 13.16
CA GLN A 584 -38.47 2.53 14.13
C GLN A 584 -39.27 1.23 14.31
N GLY A 585 -38.96 0.18 13.53
CA GLY A 585 -39.65 -1.12 13.58
C GLY A 585 -39.90 -1.72 12.20
N ILE A 586 -40.51 -2.90 12.14
CA ILE A 586 -40.80 -3.61 10.88
C ILE A 586 -41.98 -2.98 10.12
N VAL A 587 -42.98 -2.48 10.84
CA VAL A 587 -44.21 -1.92 10.25
C VAL A 587 -43.87 -0.61 9.53
N GLY A 588 -44.15 -0.56 8.23
CA GLY A 588 -43.80 0.57 7.36
C GLY A 588 -42.33 0.63 6.94
N ALA A 589 -41.46 -0.28 7.40
CA ALA A 589 -40.09 -0.36 6.92
C ALA A 589 -40.05 -0.85 5.47
N ARG A 590 -39.16 -0.25 4.66
CA ARG A 590 -39.09 -0.47 3.22
C ARG A 590 -37.90 -1.36 2.87
N PHE A 591 -38.18 -2.56 2.38
CA PHE A 591 -37.21 -3.55 1.94
C PHE A 591 -37.21 -3.68 0.42
N ALA A 592 -36.04 -3.97 -0.16
CA ALA A 592 -35.86 -4.17 -1.59
C ALA A 592 -35.26 -5.56 -1.86
N ILE A 593 -35.90 -6.33 -2.75
CA ILE A 593 -35.39 -7.62 -3.23
C ILE A 593 -34.65 -7.38 -4.54
N CYS A 594 -33.33 -7.33 -4.46
CA CYS A 594 -32.45 -7.13 -5.60
C CYS A 594 -32.19 -8.45 -6.35
N LYS A 595 -32.68 -8.55 -7.59
CA LYS A 595 -32.37 -9.67 -8.50
C LYS A 595 -31.32 -9.20 -9.51
N THR A 596 -30.08 -9.65 -9.34
CA THR A 596 -28.95 -9.27 -10.21
C THR A 596 -28.84 -10.18 -11.45
N SER A 597 -27.95 -9.84 -12.39
CA SER A 597 -27.64 -10.65 -13.59
C SER A 597 -27.33 -12.13 -13.31
N ILE A 598 -26.81 -12.45 -12.12
CA ILE A 598 -26.50 -13.82 -11.68
C ILE A 598 -27.67 -14.54 -10.99
N TRP A 599 -28.84 -13.92 -10.84
CA TRP A 599 -30.03 -14.55 -10.25
C TRP A 599 -30.47 -15.85 -10.96
N PRO A 600 -30.35 -16.01 -12.30
CA PRO A 600 -30.58 -17.29 -12.97
C PRO A 600 -29.65 -18.44 -12.54
N MET A 601 -28.56 -18.15 -11.83
CA MET A 601 -27.67 -19.16 -11.23
C MET A 601 -28.13 -19.62 -9.83
N ALA A 602 -29.11 -18.95 -9.22
CA ALA A 602 -29.64 -19.33 -7.92
C ALA A 602 -30.42 -20.65 -8.00
N GLY A 603 -30.03 -21.64 -7.20
CA GLY A 603 -30.75 -22.92 -7.14
C GLY A 603 -32.15 -22.76 -6.53
N PRO A 604 -33.11 -23.67 -6.84
CA PRO A 604 -34.51 -23.53 -6.44
C PRO A 604 -34.72 -23.23 -4.95
N GLY A 605 -34.01 -23.92 -4.05
CA GLY A 605 -34.13 -23.69 -2.60
C GLY A 605 -33.70 -22.28 -2.14
N THR A 606 -32.84 -21.59 -2.90
CA THR A 606 -32.49 -20.18 -2.66
C THR A 606 -33.58 -19.24 -3.17
N GLN A 607 -34.18 -19.56 -4.31
CA GLN A 607 -35.31 -18.81 -4.87
C GLN A 607 -36.54 -18.91 -3.95
N ASP A 608 -36.89 -20.12 -3.51
CA ASP A 608 -37.95 -20.39 -2.55
C ASP A 608 -37.72 -19.69 -1.19
N ALA A 609 -36.47 -19.67 -0.70
CA ALA A 609 -36.14 -19.02 0.57
C ALA A 609 -36.31 -17.50 0.49
N LEU A 610 -35.89 -16.87 -0.61
CA LEU A 610 -36.04 -15.43 -0.81
C LEU A 610 -37.52 -15.03 -0.99
N ALA A 611 -38.31 -15.85 -1.69
CA ALA A 611 -39.75 -15.65 -1.79
C ALA A 611 -40.45 -15.73 -0.42
N ARG A 612 -40.16 -16.78 0.38
CA ARG A 612 -40.71 -16.89 1.75
C ARG A 612 -40.28 -15.73 2.66
N ALA A 613 -39.05 -15.23 2.52
CA ALA A 613 -38.60 -14.06 3.27
C ALA A 613 -39.38 -12.79 2.88
N ALA A 614 -39.69 -12.61 1.59
CA ALA A 614 -40.54 -11.51 1.11
C ALA A 614 -41.92 -11.54 1.76
N ASP A 615 -42.56 -12.71 1.78
CA ASP A 615 -43.92 -12.85 2.27
C ASP A 615 -44.01 -12.79 3.81
N LEU A 616 -42.97 -13.25 4.52
CA LEU A 616 -42.83 -13.04 5.97
C LEU A 616 -42.66 -11.55 6.32
N LEU A 617 -41.86 -10.79 5.57
CA LEU A 617 -41.72 -9.35 5.79
C LEU A 617 -43.07 -8.63 5.55
N ARG A 618 -43.76 -8.95 4.44
CA ARG A 618 -45.11 -8.43 4.14
C ARG A 618 -46.13 -8.76 5.23
N SER A 619 -46.12 -9.98 5.76
CA SER A 619 -47.07 -10.40 6.81
C SER A 619 -46.87 -9.68 8.15
N HIS A 620 -45.71 -9.06 8.36
CA HIS A 620 -45.39 -8.25 9.55
C HIS A 620 -45.48 -6.73 9.26
N GLY A 621 -46.11 -6.34 8.15
CA GLY A 621 -46.43 -4.95 7.84
C GLY A 621 -45.32 -4.15 7.16
N ALA A 622 -44.29 -4.81 6.64
CA ALA A 622 -43.21 -4.15 5.88
C ALA A 622 -43.58 -3.98 4.39
N GLU A 623 -43.10 -2.90 3.77
CA GLU A 623 -43.15 -2.75 2.32
C GLU A 623 -42.00 -3.55 1.68
N VAL A 624 -42.32 -4.42 0.71
CA VAL A 624 -41.31 -5.26 0.05
C VAL A 624 -41.40 -5.11 -1.47
N HIS A 625 -40.55 -4.21 -1.98
CA HIS A 625 -40.37 -3.89 -3.39
C HIS A 625 -39.41 -4.90 -4.06
N GLU A 626 -39.55 -5.12 -5.36
CA GLU A 626 -38.48 -5.74 -6.15
C GLU A 626 -37.63 -4.64 -6.80
N LEU A 627 -36.31 -4.84 -6.85
CA LEU A 627 -35.35 -3.89 -7.40
C LEU A 627 -34.58 -4.55 -8.54
N GLU A 628 -34.75 -4.01 -9.75
CA GLU A 628 -33.89 -4.27 -10.88
C GLU A 628 -32.72 -3.26 -10.86
N LEU A 629 -31.50 -3.73 -11.13
CA LEU A 629 -30.35 -2.84 -11.27
C LEU A 629 -30.18 -2.42 -12.74
N PRO A 630 -29.63 -1.21 -13.01
CA PRO A 630 -29.22 -0.85 -14.37
C PRO A 630 -28.23 -1.86 -14.95
N SER A 631 -28.28 -2.11 -16.26
CA SER A 631 -27.42 -3.11 -16.92
C SER A 631 -25.91 -2.86 -16.80
N ALA A 632 -25.49 -1.65 -16.41
CA ALA A 632 -24.10 -1.37 -16.01
C ALA A 632 -23.62 -2.21 -14.80
N PHE A 633 -24.53 -2.80 -14.03
CA PHE A 633 -24.22 -3.76 -12.97
C PHE A 633 -24.03 -5.20 -13.48
N ASP A 634 -24.36 -5.50 -14.74
CA ASP A 634 -24.28 -6.86 -15.29
C ASP A 634 -22.82 -7.32 -15.47
N ASP A 635 -21.91 -6.39 -15.74
CA ASP A 635 -20.46 -6.61 -15.88
C ASP A 635 -19.71 -6.73 -14.53
N VAL A 636 -20.32 -6.29 -13.42
CA VAL A 636 -19.69 -6.28 -12.09
C VAL A 636 -19.12 -7.64 -11.65
N PRO A 637 -19.72 -8.81 -11.96
CA PRO A 637 -19.11 -10.12 -11.70
C PRO A 637 -17.79 -10.36 -12.43
N GLU A 638 -17.63 -9.84 -13.67
CA GLU A 638 -16.38 -9.95 -14.43
C GLU A 638 -15.34 -8.94 -13.93
N TRP A 639 -15.74 -7.69 -13.62
CA TRP A 639 -14.86 -6.71 -12.99
C TRP A 639 -14.33 -7.19 -11.62
N TYR A 640 -15.22 -7.78 -10.82
CA TYR A 640 -14.87 -8.43 -9.55
C TYR A 640 -13.85 -9.56 -9.79
N ARG A 641 -14.08 -10.43 -10.79
CA ARG A 641 -13.15 -11.52 -11.12
C ARG A 641 -11.78 -11.00 -11.55
N ILE A 642 -11.73 -9.97 -12.41
CA ILE A 642 -10.47 -9.34 -12.85
C ILE A 642 -9.71 -8.81 -11.64
N GLY A 643 -10.33 -7.96 -10.82
CA GLY A 643 -9.68 -7.37 -9.64
C GLY A 643 -9.23 -8.42 -8.62
N LEU A 644 -10.00 -9.50 -8.44
CA LEU A 644 -9.66 -10.62 -7.57
C LEU A 644 -8.37 -11.34 -8.02
N HIS A 645 -8.20 -11.57 -9.33
CA HIS A 645 -6.98 -12.14 -9.88
C HIS A 645 -5.80 -11.16 -9.78
N THR A 646 -5.98 -9.89 -10.11
CA THR A 646 -4.92 -8.85 -10.04
C THR A 646 -4.39 -8.66 -8.62
N GLU A 647 -5.26 -8.58 -7.62
CA GLU A 647 -4.82 -8.43 -6.23
C GLU A 647 -4.29 -9.75 -5.64
N GLY A 648 -4.88 -10.89 -6.02
CA GLY A 648 -4.36 -12.21 -5.68
C GLY A 648 -2.93 -12.43 -6.18
N ARG A 649 -2.59 -11.94 -7.39
CA ARG A 649 -1.21 -11.91 -7.90
C ARG A 649 -0.28 -11.21 -6.91
N THR A 650 -0.56 -9.96 -6.52
CA THR A 650 0.28 -9.23 -5.55
C THR A 650 0.39 -9.95 -4.19
N SER A 651 -0.72 -10.47 -3.67
CA SER A 651 -0.78 -11.09 -2.34
C SER A 651 -0.01 -12.42 -2.24
N PHE A 652 0.06 -13.19 -3.33
CA PHE A 652 0.67 -14.54 -3.36
C PHE A 652 1.94 -14.65 -4.22
N LEU A 653 2.34 -13.60 -4.95
CA LEU A 653 3.68 -13.53 -5.56
C LEU A 653 4.82 -13.77 -4.56
N PRO A 654 4.76 -13.35 -3.28
CA PRO A 654 5.77 -13.69 -2.27
C PRO A 654 5.88 -15.21 -2.05
N GLU A 655 4.78 -15.91 -1.79
CA GLU A 655 4.76 -17.38 -1.65
C GLU A 655 5.20 -18.07 -2.95
N TYR A 656 4.71 -17.61 -4.10
CA TYR A 656 5.07 -18.15 -5.42
C TYR A 656 6.58 -18.07 -5.66
N ARG A 657 7.22 -16.94 -5.34
CA ARG A 657 8.68 -16.77 -5.52
C ARG A 657 9.53 -17.50 -4.50
N VAL A 658 9.02 -17.68 -3.28
CA VAL A 658 9.77 -18.33 -2.18
C VAL A 658 9.60 -19.86 -2.17
N GLY A 659 8.47 -20.35 -2.70
CA GLY A 659 8.11 -21.76 -2.68
C GLY A 659 6.75 -22.03 -3.30
N LYS A 660 6.60 -21.79 -4.62
CA LYS A 660 5.44 -22.16 -5.44
C LYS A 660 4.91 -23.57 -5.16
N ASP A 661 5.82 -24.49 -4.86
CA ASP A 661 5.62 -25.89 -4.50
C ASP A 661 4.76 -26.09 -3.24
N GLN A 662 4.66 -25.08 -2.39
CA GLN A 662 4.03 -25.11 -1.07
C GLN A 662 2.66 -24.40 -1.05
N ILE A 663 2.16 -23.90 -2.19
CA ILE A 663 0.85 -23.25 -2.33
C ILE A 663 -0.10 -24.00 -3.27
N GLY A 664 -1.40 -23.89 -3.01
CA GLY A 664 -2.46 -24.62 -3.72
C GLY A 664 -2.73 -24.10 -5.14
N GLN A 665 -3.22 -24.99 -6.02
CA GLN A 665 -3.19 -24.81 -7.48
C GLN A 665 -3.91 -23.56 -7.95
N VAL A 666 -5.05 -23.25 -7.30
CA VAL A 666 -5.81 -22.03 -7.53
C VAL A 666 -4.95 -20.78 -7.33
N LEU A 667 -4.09 -20.72 -6.31
CA LEU A 667 -3.22 -19.58 -6.04
C LEU A 667 -2.12 -19.44 -7.09
N ILE A 668 -1.54 -20.57 -7.54
CA ILE A 668 -0.58 -20.60 -8.65
C ILE A 668 -1.25 -20.02 -9.91
N GLU A 669 -2.45 -20.50 -10.24
CA GLU A 669 -3.22 -20.05 -11.39
C GLU A 669 -3.63 -18.57 -11.30
N HIS A 670 -3.78 -17.99 -10.11
CA HIS A 670 -4.03 -16.55 -9.96
C HIS A 670 -2.79 -15.70 -10.24
N VAL A 671 -1.59 -16.18 -9.87
CA VAL A 671 -0.33 -15.50 -10.21
C VAL A 671 -0.04 -15.66 -11.71
N GLU A 672 -0.21 -16.85 -12.28
CA GLU A 672 0.14 -17.15 -13.68
C GLU A 672 -0.85 -16.62 -14.73
N ASN A 673 -2.16 -16.63 -14.48
CA ASN A 673 -3.15 -16.16 -15.46
C ASN A 673 -3.40 -14.65 -15.42
N SER A 674 -2.82 -13.94 -14.46
CA SER A 674 -3.03 -12.49 -14.28
C SER A 674 -2.77 -11.68 -15.55
N ASP A 675 -1.70 -11.98 -16.27
CA ASP A 675 -1.30 -11.31 -17.53
C ASP A 675 -2.37 -11.40 -18.64
N ASN A 676 -3.15 -12.49 -18.68
CA ASN A 676 -4.28 -12.63 -19.60
C ASN A 676 -5.51 -11.79 -19.18
N PHE A 677 -5.65 -11.50 -17.89
CA PHE A 677 -6.71 -10.63 -17.38
C PHE A 677 -6.36 -9.15 -17.58
N THR A 678 -5.12 -8.71 -17.29
CA THR A 678 -4.69 -7.31 -17.47
C THR A 678 -4.89 -6.83 -18.90
N ARG A 679 -4.52 -7.66 -19.89
CA ARG A 679 -4.74 -7.38 -21.32
C ARG A 679 -6.23 -7.29 -21.70
N LYS A 680 -7.10 -7.97 -20.95
CA LYS A 680 -8.57 -7.88 -21.10
C LYS A 680 -9.11 -6.58 -20.49
N THR A 681 -8.53 -6.14 -19.37
CA THR A 681 -8.88 -4.88 -18.68
C THR A 681 -8.66 -3.67 -19.57
N GLN A 682 -7.61 -3.63 -20.40
CA GLN A 682 -7.37 -2.53 -21.33
C GLN A 682 -8.52 -2.37 -22.35
N LEU A 683 -8.95 -3.47 -22.99
CA LEU A 683 -10.06 -3.47 -23.95
C LEU A 683 -11.39 -3.11 -23.28
N MET A 684 -11.65 -3.66 -22.08
CA MET A 684 -12.87 -3.35 -21.34
C MET A 684 -12.89 -1.91 -20.81
N ALA A 685 -11.75 -1.34 -20.43
CA ALA A 685 -11.67 0.03 -19.93
C ALA A 685 -12.10 1.08 -20.98
N SER A 686 -11.73 0.90 -22.26
CA SER A 686 -12.16 1.84 -23.31
C SER A 686 -13.67 1.80 -23.56
N ASP A 687 -14.26 0.61 -23.62
CA ASP A 687 -15.69 0.44 -23.90
C ASP A 687 -16.55 0.78 -22.67
N SER A 688 -16.16 0.31 -21.48
CA SER A 688 -16.89 0.57 -20.23
C SER A 688 -16.80 2.03 -19.78
N LEU A 689 -15.74 2.79 -20.09
CA LEU A 689 -15.72 4.24 -19.80
C LEU A 689 -16.73 5.01 -20.66
N ALA A 690 -16.97 4.59 -21.90
CA ALA A 690 -18.02 5.15 -22.73
C ALA A 690 -19.42 4.75 -22.22
N ALA A 691 -19.62 3.47 -21.86
CA ALA A 691 -20.90 2.96 -21.35
C ALA A 691 -21.28 3.50 -19.95
N MET A 692 -20.30 3.72 -19.08
CA MET A 692 -20.49 4.31 -17.75
C MET A 692 -20.59 5.85 -17.79
N ARG A 693 -20.29 6.50 -18.92
CA ARG A 693 -20.30 7.96 -19.01
C ARG A 693 -21.64 8.59 -18.60
N PRO A 694 -22.82 8.08 -19.02
CA PRO A 694 -24.12 8.59 -18.56
C PRO A 694 -24.36 8.37 -17.06
N VAL A 695 -23.77 7.33 -16.45
CA VAL A 695 -23.86 7.08 -15.00
C VAL A 695 -23.00 8.08 -14.24
N PHE A 696 -21.77 8.35 -14.70
CA PHE A 696 -20.92 9.39 -14.12
C PHE A 696 -21.47 10.80 -14.33
N ASP A 697 -22.05 11.11 -15.50
CA ASP A 697 -22.69 12.40 -15.76
C ASP A 697 -24.00 12.56 -14.94
N CYS A 698 -24.76 11.48 -14.72
CA CYS A 698 -25.91 11.47 -13.81
C CYS A 698 -25.49 11.73 -12.36
N ILE A 699 -24.47 11.01 -11.86
CA ILE A 699 -23.88 11.25 -10.53
C ILE A 699 -23.39 12.70 -10.43
N ALA A 700 -22.63 13.20 -11.42
CA ALA A 700 -22.14 14.57 -11.44
C ALA A 700 -23.27 15.61 -11.42
N SER A 701 -24.38 15.37 -12.12
CA SER A 701 -25.56 16.26 -12.07
C SER A 701 -26.26 16.26 -10.71
N GLN A 702 -26.31 15.13 -10.01
CA GLN A 702 -26.87 15.04 -8.65
C GLN A 702 -25.94 15.70 -7.62
N TYR A 703 -24.63 15.58 -7.77
CA TYR A 703 -23.66 16.26 -6.89
C TYR A 703 -23.55 17.77 -7.17
N ALA A 704 -23.75 18.22 -8.40
CA ALA A 704 -23.77 19.66 -8.73
C ALA A 704 -24.87 20.41 -7.94
N ALA A 705 -26.04 19.78 -7.76
CA ALA A 705 -27.15 20.34 -6.98
C ALA A 705 -26.85 20.47 -5.46
N ILE A 706 -25.79 19.83 -4.96
CA ILE A 706 -25.40 19.85 -3.53
C ILE A 706 -24.40 20.99 -3.24
N ILE A 707 -23.75 21.57 -4.26
CA ILE A 707 -22.58 22.44 -4.11
C ILE A 707 -22.90 23.94 -4.31
N THR A 708 -24.07 24.30 -4.85
CA THR A 708 -24.48 25.70 -5.05
C THR A 708 -25.36 26.26 -3.92
N PRO A 709 -24.87 27.18 -3.07
CA PRO A 709 -25.67 27.81 -2.02
C PRO A 709 -26.54 28.96 -2.58
N SER A 710 -27.65 28.62 -3.25
CA SER A 710 -28.61 29.60 -3.78
C SER A 710 -30.07 29.11 -3.73
N VAL A 711 -30.79 29.56 -2.71
CA VAL A 711 -32.26 29.61 -2.62
C VAL A 711 -32.69 30.90 -3.38
N PRO A 712 -33.76 30.95 -4.21
CA PRO A 712 -35.11 30.47 -3.85
C PRO A 712 -36.00 29.86 -4.97
N ASP A 713 -37.18 29.40 -4.53
CA ASP A 713 -38.48 29.40 -5.23
C ASP A 713 -38.58 28.88 -6.67
N GLU A 714 -38.67 27.55 -6.84
CA GLU A 714 -39.87 26.86 -7.35
C GLU A 714 -39.71 25.34 -7.20
N ALA A 715 -40.80 24.60 -6.95
CA ALA A 715 -40.73 23.16 -6.64
C ALA A 715 -40.80 22.28 -7.91
N PRO A 716 -39.79 21.43 -8.20
CA PRO A 716 -39.89 20.38 -9.21
C PRO A 716 -40.82 19.26 -8.72
N ASN A 717 -41.62 18.68 -9.64
CA ASN A 717 -42.61 17.65 -9.29
C ASN A 717 -42.00 16.35 -8.75
N GLU A 718 -42.76 15.66 -7.90
CA GLU A 718 -42.44 14.35 -7.33
C GLU A 718 -42.48 13.21 -8.38
N GLU A 719 -41.42 13.03 -9.16
CA GLU A 719 -41.19 11.77 -9.89
C GLU A 719 -39.68 11.55 -10.16
N ASN A 720 -39.19 10.32 -9.94
CA ASN A 720 -37.79 9.87 -10.11
C ASN A 720 -36.75 10.23 -9.03
N LEU A 721 -37.05 10.00 -7.74
CA LEU A 721 -36.00 9.91 -6.69
C LEU A 721 -35.59 8.45 -6.42
N CYS A 722 -34.76 7.86 -7.29
CA CYS A 722 -34.28 6.49 -7.13
C CYS A 722 -33.04 6.41 -6.21
N ILE A 723 -33.26 6.33 -4.90
CA ILE A 723 -32.18 6.19 -3.91
C ILE A 723 -31.49 4.82 -4.03
N VAL A 724 -30.22 4.81 -4.44
CA VAL A 724 -29.40 3.58 -4.49
C VAL A 724 -28.94 3.22 -3.08
N VAL A 725 -29.73 2.40 -2.39
CA VAL A 725 -29.41 1.88 -1.05
C VAL A 725 -28.13 1.05 -1.11
N ARG A 726 -27.08 1.50 -0.41
CA ARG A 726 -25.81 0.74 -0.29
C ARG A 726 -26.03 -0.51 0.57
N ASN A 727 -25.26 -1.55 0.26
CA ASN A 727 -25.55 -2.92 0.69
C ASN A 727 -25.09 -3.19 2.14
N SER A 728 -25.95 -2.86 3.11
CA SER A 728 -25.77 -3.11 4.55
C SER A 728 -27.10 -3.47 5.21
N PHE A 729 -27.44 -4.77 5.24
CA PHE A 729 -28.67 -5.25 5.87
C PHE A 729 -28.56 -5.23 7.41
N LEU A 730 -29.19 -4.24 8.03
CA LEU A 730 -29.58 -4.28 9.43
C LEU A 730 -30.70 -5.32 9.61
N LEU A 731 -30.41 -6.40 10.35
CA LEU A 731 -31.40 -7.35 10.85
C LEU A 731 -31.27 -7.45 12.39
N GLY A 732 -31.31 -6.30 13.05
CA GLY A 732 -31.19 -6.17 14.52
C GLY A 732 -32.39 -6.76 15.28
N PRO A 733 -33.61 -6.20 15.16
CA PRO A 733 -34.70 -6.49 16.12
C PRO A 733 -35.71 -7.57 15.68
N VAL A 734 -35.47 -8.27 14.56
CA VAL A 734 -36.54 -9.05 13.88
C VAL A 734 -36.72 -10.47 14.43
N LEU A 735 -35.70 -11.05 15.08
CA LEU A 735 -35.62 -12.51 15.29
C LEU A 735 -36.02 -13.02 16.68
N ASP A 736 -36.06 -12.16 17.70
CA ASP A 736 -36.53 -12.56 19.04
C ASP A 736 -38.02 -12.94 19.06
N ALA A 737 -38.79 -12.53 18.06
CA ALA A 737 -40.19 -12.92 17.88
C ALA A 737 -40.41 -14.38 17.39
N PHE A 738 -39.34 -15.10 17.01
CA PHE A 738 -39.45 -16.40 16.31
C PHE A 738 -38.96 -17.62 17.11
N VAL A 739 -38.53 -17.46 18.37
CA VAL A 739 -37.96 -18.55 19.18
C VAL A 739 -38.57 -18.65 20.59
N HIS A 740 -39.90 -18.64 20.72
CA HIS A 740 -40.59 -19.19 21.91
C HIS A 740 -42.05 -19.59 21.62
N PRO A 741 -42.37 -20.88 21.51
CA PRO A 741 -43.68 -21.40 21.90
C PRO A 741 -43.70 -21.63 23.42
N GLU A 742 -44.58 -20.91 24.14
CA GLU A 742 -44.74 -20.96 25.61
C GLU A 742 -43.45 -20.55 26.38
N VAL A 743 -43.28 -19.30 26.80
CA VAL A 743 -43.95 -18.64 27.95
C VAL A 743 -43.72 -17.13 27.88
#